data_AF-A0A373NR21-F1
#
_entry.id   AF-A0A373NR21-F1
#
_cell.length_a   1.000
_cell.length_b   1.000
_cell.length_c   1.000
_cell.angle_alpha   90.00
_cell.angle_beta   90.00
_cell.angle_gamma   90.00
#
_symmetry.space_group_name_H-M   'P 1'
#
loop_
_entity.id
_entity.type
_entity.pdbx_description
1 polymer ?
#
loop_
_entity_poly.entity_id
_entity_poly.type
_entity_poly.pdbx_seq_one_letter_code
_entity_poly.pdbx_strand_id
1 'polypeptide(L)'
;MKVEVKKISLENYKKFPSKSVDLFPRTEISGRNREGKSTLQDAYLDVLTGKMANGTEPTSIRRKENGVEVPKVDVVRELTLSIDGKEKVIRKITKQKWRKPRGQSEEVFDGNETSYEIDGFPAKSKDYTEFIQSIAEPSTLLMCSNPKPFLDTLQKSTAESRKVLEKMSGFDIAQFMEENPQYAHVEEITKGYSVEDTLKKLRKELNAQKKKVDAKNTEIAYETNRSVEAEDTSSLEPKKQELNAEISRLEEQEQILEDSAKGYDSLSYEIRGLKSSRDGLVSKANEWLRARQKFISDTVSELMLKKSEKESSIRIIGMELDNHIREAQQAKADLDRARQDYPRIKEKEWNDSRLKAIEAETFNDSDTICPTCGQELPEEQVAELKASFEEKKKFRIETELTQKKNWESVKQNQLKGICDLGNSASAKLKKTNEEINKLQSEIGAAQDEVAELTKQIEEEQSKFTELPESVDMTNDEEYLAVTARIAELEDKLKSFEDVPGKKQELRMQISNVMKQISNVDADIKIAQAAVTEKEKRVAELNEELKNLGQVQADIEKNIDTVLNFSIQKNKALAEKINPYFKHFQFSFLDYTIEGNPVETCKMICNGIDYNSGLNHSDKILCEVDLLNGLQEMNGLNLPLWIDDSESIDKKRIPVLDRQMIVLRVTDGDLMINEI
;
A
#
# COMPACT_ATOMS: atom_id res chain seq x y z
N MET A 1 -41.05 -4.17 5.76
CA MET A 1 -41.47 -5.38 5.00
C MET A 1 -41.70 -6.52 5.98
N LYS A 2 -42.94 -6.94 6.17
CA LYS A 2 -43.35 -8.02 7.08
C LYS A 2 -43.74 -9.27 6.29
N VAL A 3 -43.09 -10.39 6.56
CA VAL A 3 -43.34 -11.69 5.93
C VAL A 3 -43.72 -12.69 7.01
N GLU A 4 -44.79 -13.43 6.77
CA GLU A 4 -45.18 -14.57 7.60
C GLU A 4 -45.41 -15.78 6.67
N VAL A 5 -44.92 -16.95 7.04
CA VAL A 5 -45.30 -18.20 6.38
C VAL A 5 -46.58 -18.72 7.01
N LYS A 6 -47.64 -18.84 6.23
CA LYS A 6 -48.94 -19.35 6.67
C LYS A 6 -49.05 -20.86 6.49
N LYS A 7 -48.42 -21.39 5.44
CA LYS A 7 -48.49 -22.81 5.11
C LYS A 7 -47.26 -23.29 4.38
N ILE A 8 -46.85 -24.52 4.67
CA ILE A 8 -45.81 -25.26 3.93
C ILE A 8 -46.41 -26.56 3.42
N SER A 9 -46.40 -26.76 2.11
CA SER A 9 -46.80 -28.01 1.46
C SER A 9 -45.62 -28.61 0.69
N LEU A 10 -45.35 -29.89 0.96
CA LEU A 10 -44.20 -30.63 0.45
C LEU A 10 -44.65 -31.91 -0.24
N GLU A 11 -44.05 -32.21 -1.38
CA GLU A 11 -44.21 -33.50 -2.08
C GLU A 11 -42.83 -34.03 -2.47
N ASN A 12 -42.58 -35.30 -2.14
CA ASN A 12 -41.32 -36.02 -2.38
C ASN A 12 -40.05 -35.28 -1.90
N TYR A 13 -40.17 -34.46 -0.87
CA TYR A 13 -39.09 -33.64 -0.32
C TYR A 13 -38.50 -34.26 0.95
N LYS A 14 -37.22 -34.63 0.89
CA LYS A 14 -36.46 -35.30 1.97
C LYS A 14 -37.25 -36.45 2.62
N LYS A 15 -37.71 -36.33 3.86
CA LYS A 15 -38.43 -37.42 4.55
C LYS A 15 -39.86 -37.60 4.04
N PHE A 16 -40.50 -36.55 3.49
CA PHE A 16 -41.94 -36.55 3.27
C PHE A 16 -42.31 -37.01 1.85
N PRO A 17 -43.16 -38.05 1.69
CA PRO A 17 -43.81 -38.32 0.41
C PRO A 17 -44.83 -37.22 0.09
N SER A 18 -45.64 -36.85 1.07
CA SER A 18 -46.50 -35.67 1.07
C SER A 18 -46.67 -35.18 2.50
N LYS A 19 -46.59 -33.86 2.72
CA LYS A 19 -46.87 -33.24 4.01
C LYS A 19 -47.35 -31.81 3.81
N SER A 20 -48.39 -31.41 4.53
CA SER A 20 -48.87 -30.03 4.55
C SER A 20 -49.06 -29.60 6.00
N VAL A 21 -48.57 -28.41 6.36
CA VAL A 21 -48.63 -27.86 7.72
C VAL A 21 -49.00 -26.38 7.66
N ASP A 22 -49.93 -25.98 8.53
CA ASP A 22 -50.27 -24.58 8.74
C ASP A 22 -49.41 -24.00 9.87
N LEU A 23 -49.01 -22.74 9.73
CA LEU A 23 -48.11 -22.04 10.65
C LEU A 23 -48.79 -20.75 11.13
N PHE A 24 -48.60 -20.47 12.42
CA PHE A 24 -49.24 -19.38 13.16
C PHE A 24 -48.20 -18.32 13.53
N PRO A 25 -48.59 -17.14 14.04
CA PRO A 25 -47.64 -16.13 14.51
C PRO A 25 -46.63 -16.69 15.52
N ARG A 26 -47.04 -17.64 16.36
CA ARG A 26 -46.15 -18.40 17.23
C ARG A 26 -46.48 -19.88 17.12
N THR A 27 -45.51 -20.69 16.72
CA THR A 27 -45.73 -22.11 16.42
C THR A 27 -44.65 -22.97 17.06
N GLU A 28 -45.04 -24.04 17.75
CA GLU A 28 -44.15 -25.11 18.17
C GLU A 28 -44.31 -26.31 17.23
N ILE A 29 -43.22 -26.71 16.59
CA ILE A 29 -43.13 -27.94 15.80
C ILE A 29 -42.36 -28.96 16.65
N SER A 30 -43.08 -29.89 17.24
CA SER A 30 -42.52 -30.88 18.17
C SER A 30 -42.49 -32.27 17.57
N GLY A 31 -41.54 -33.11 18.00
CA GLY A 31 -41.51 -34.53 17.63
C GLY A 31 -40.15 -35.17 17.90
N ARG A 32 -40.08 -36.50 17.78
CA ARG A 32 -38.82 -37.25 17.94
C ARG A 32 -37.76 -36.81 16.93
N ASN A 33 -36.50 -37.16 17.23
CA ASN A 33 -35.43 -36.97 16.26
C ASN A 33 -35.72 -37.74 14.97
N ARG A 34 -35.34 -37.15 13.84
CA ARG A 34 -35.61 -37.65 12.48
C ARG A 34 -37.07 -37.59 12.02
N GLU A 35 -37.99 -36.96 12.75
CA GLU A 35 -39.39 -36.79 12.32
C GLU A 35 -39.62 -35.71 11.23
N GLY A 36 -38.56 -34.99 10.83
CA GLY A 36 -38.62 -34.02 9.73
C GLY A 36 -38.92 -32.59 10.15
N LYS A 37 -38.69 -32.23 11.43
CA LYS A 37 -38.77 -30.84 11.93
C LYS A 37 -37.91 -29.88 11.09
N SER A 38 -36.60 -30.12 11.03
CA SER A 38 -35.67 -29.30 10.25
C SER A 38 -35.90 -29.40 8.73
N THR A 39 -36.62 -30.42 8.24
CA THR A 39 -37.03 -30.50 6.83
C THR A 39 -38.02 -29.39 6.46
N LEU A 40 -38.88 -28.96 7.38
CA LEU A 40 -39.79 -27.84 7.15
C LEU A 40 -39.04 -26.51 7.09
N GLN A 41 -38.07 -26.30 7.99
CA GLN A 41 -37.17 -25.14 7.97
C GLN A 41 -36.36 -25.08 6.68
N ASP A 42 -35.77 -26.21 6.27
CA ASP A 42 -35.01 -26.31 5.03
C ASP A 42 -35.85 -25.98 3.81
N ALA A 43 -37.12 -26.42 3.75
CA ALA A 43 -38.01 -26.08 2.65
C ALA A 43 -38.29 -24.57 2.58
N TYR A 44 -38.54 -23.95 3.74
CA TYR A 44 -38.74 -22.50 3.83
C TYR A 44 -37.51 -21.73 3.32
N LEU A 45 -36.31 -22.07 3.80
CA LEU A 45 -35.07 -21.41 3.41
C LEU A 45 -34.68 -21.68 1.96
N ASP A 46 -34.89 -22.90 1.45
CA ASP A 46 -34.59 -23.28 0.06
C ASP A 46 -35.45 -22.51 -0.95
N VAL A 47 -36.73 -22.32 -0.65
CA VAL A 47 -37.61 -21.50 -1.49
C VAL A 47 -37.15 -20.03 -1.43
N LEU A 48 -37.10 -19.41 -0.25
CA LEU A 48 -36.83 -17.97 -0.18
C LEU A 48 -35.39 -17.55 -0.51
N THR A 49 -34.40 -18.35 -0.11
CA THR A 49 -32.99 -17.97 -0.16
C THR A 49 -32.14 -18.84 -1.08
N GLY A 50 -32.66 -20.00 -1.52
CA GLY A 50 -31.90 -20.97 -2.30
C GLY A 50 -30.79 -21.69 -1.51
N LYS A 51 -30.80 -21.60 -0.17
CA LYS A 51 -29.87 -22.28 0.73
C LYS A 51 -30.64 -23.05 1.81
N MET A 52 -30.02 -24.10 2.33
CA MET A 52 -30.53 -24.91 3.44
C MET A 52 -30.22 -24.25 4.80
N ALA A 53 -30.77 -24.78 5.89
CA ALA A 53 -30.51 -24.27 7.26
C ALA A 53 -29.01 -24.29 7.61
N ASN A 54 -28.29 -25.32 7.18
CA ASN A 54 -26.83 -25.42 7.35
C ASN A 54 -26.00 -24.50 6.42
N GLY A 55 -26.64 -23.66 5.59
CA GLY A 55 -26.01 -22.73 4.65
C GLY A 55 -25.58 -23.35 3.31
N THR A 56 -25.78 -24.66 3.10
CA THR A 56 -25.38 -25.33 1.85
C THR A 56 -26.44 -25.20 0.75
N GLU A 57 -26.05 -25.54 -0.48
CA GLU A 57 -26.99 -25.63 -1.60
C GLU A 57 -27.95 -26.82 -1.46
N PRO A 58 -29.16 -26.74 -2.04
CA PRO A 58 -30.19 -27.75 -1.92
C PRO A 58 -29.93 -28.95 -2.86
N THR A 59 -28.86 -29.71 -2.62
CA THR A 59 -28.43 -30.82 -3.50
C THR A 59 -29.10 -32.16 -3.18
N SER A 60 -29.44 -32.43 -1.91
CA SER A 60 -30.09 -33.68 -1.44
C SER A 60 -31.54 -33.44 -1.02
N ILE A 61 -32.36 -32.97 -1.96
CA ILE A 61 -33.78 -32.61 -1.71
C ILE A 61 -34.76 -33.76 -1.93
N ARG A 62 -34.35 -34.79 -2.67
CA ARG A 62 -35.24 -35.87 -3.10
C ARG A 62 -35.46 -36.88 -1.98
N ARG A 63 -36.68 -37.41 -1.89
CA ARG A 63 -37.00 -38.48 -0.95
C ARG A 63 -36.18 -39.73 -1.24
N LYS A 64 -35.76 -40.39 -0.16
CA LYS A 64 -35.05 -41.67 -0.21
C LYS A 64 -35.88 -42.78 0.44
N GLU A 65 -35.92 -43.94 -0.20
CA GLU A 65 -36.44 -45.20 0.34
C GLU A 65 -35.28 -46.19 0.44
N ASN A 66 -35.07 -46.78 1.62
CA ASN A 66 -33.93 -47.68 1.90
C ASN A 66 -32.56 -47.10 1.51
N GLY A 67 -32.40 -45.77 1.60
CA GLY A 67 -31.16 -45.07 1.26
C GLY A 67 -31.01 -44.67 -0.21
N VAL A 68 -31.92 -45.10 -1.09
CA VAL A 68 -31.90 -44.81 -2.53
C VAL A 68 -32.92 -43.72 -2.87
N GLU A 69 -32.57 -42.76 -3.73
CA GLU A 69 -33.49 -41.72 -4.17
C GLU A 69 -34.64 -42.32 -4.98
N VAL A 70 -35.88 -41.93 -4.66
CA VAL A 70 -37.07 -42.33 -5.43
C VAL A 70 -37.01 -41.63 -6.80
N PRO A 71 -36.85 -42.37 -7.92
CA PRO A 71 -36.70 -41.76 -9.24
C PRO A 71 -38.05 -41.33 -9.82
N LYS A 72 -38.02 -40.47 -10.84
CA LYS A 72 -39.18 -40.04 -11.66
C LYS A 72 -40.34 -39.42 -10.88
N VAL A 73 -40.07 -38.85 -9.71
CA VAL A 73 -41.02 -38.06 -8.94
C VAL A 73 -40.65 -36.58 -8.97
N ASP A 74 -41.65 -35.69 -9.01
CA ASP A 74 -41.41 -34.26 -8.89
C ASP A 74 -41.21 -33.91 -7.41
N VAL A 75 -40.17 -33.12 -7.11
CA VAL A 75 -39.94 -32.58 -5.77
C VAL A 75 -40.58 -31.21 -5.68
N VAL A 76 -41.63 -31.08 -4.90
CA VAL A 76 -42.41 -29.84 -4.77
C VAL A 76 -42.22 -29.26 -3.38
N ARG A 77 -41.86 -27.97 -3.33
CA ARG A 77 -41.96 -27.14 -2.12
C ARG A 77 -42.88 -25.97 -2.44
N GLU A 78 -43.96 -25.83 -1.70
CA GLU A 78 -44.93 -24.75 -1.84
C GLU A 78 -45.06 -24.01 -0.52
N LEU A 79 -44.91 -22.69 -0.56
CA LEU A 79 -45.08 -21.79 0.57
C LEU A 79 -46.26 -20.86 0.31
N THR A 80 -47.19 -20.79 1.25
CA THR A 80 -48.16 -19.69 1.32
C THR A 80 -47.60 -18.65 2.28
N LEU A 81 -47.26 -17.47 1.76
CA LEU A 81 -46.70 -16.36 2.51
C LEU A 81 -47.70 -15.21 2.60
N SER A 82 -47.72 -14.51 3.73
CA SER A 82 -48.34 -13.19 3.87
C SER A 82 -47.24 -12.14 3.86
N ILE A 83 -47.16 -11.35 2.79
CA ILE A 83 -46.17 -10.28 2.59
C ILE A 83 -46.90 -8.93 2.72
N ASP A 84 -46.61 -8.18 3.78
CA ASP A 84 -47.30 -6.93 4.18
C ASP A 84 -48.84 -7.09 4.16
N GLY A 85 -49.32 -8.25 4.63
CA GLY A 85 -50.74 -8.60 4.70
C GLY A 85 -51.36 -9.12 3.40
N LYS A 86 -50.60 -9.21 2.30
CA LYS A 86 -51.05 -9.81 1.03
C LYS A 86 -50.57 -11.24 0.93
N GLU A 87 -51.50 -12.15 0.66
CA GLU A 87 -51.16 -13.56 0.47
C GLU A 87 -50.50 -13.80 -0.90
N LYS A 88 -49.46 -14.61 -0.90
CA LYS A 88 -48.71 -15.08 -2.07
C LYS A 88 -48.41 -16.56 -1.95
N VAL A 89 -48.65 -17.31 -3.01
CA VAL A 89 -48.32 -18.73 -3.07
C VAL A 89 -47.12 -18.93 -3.98
N ILE A 90 -46.02 -19.45 -3.44
CA ILE A 90 -44.77 -19.67 -4.17
C ILE A 90 -44.51 -21.16 -4.23
N ARG A 91 -44.36 -21.69 -5.45
CA ARG A 91 -44.08 -23.11 -5.68
C ARG A 91 -42.74 -23.28 -6.39
N LYS A 92 -41.86 -24.11 -5.83
CA LYS A 92 -40.56 -24.50 -6.39
C LYS A 92 -40.56 -26.00 -6.70
N ILE A 93 -40.54 -26.33 -7.98
CA ILE A 93 -40.67 -27.70 -8.48
C ILE A 93 -39.32 -28.13 -9.07
N THR A 94 -38.74 -29.23 -8.59
CA THR A 94 -37.53 -29.81 -9.17
C THR A 94 -37.81 -31.19 -9.76
N LYS A 95 -37.73 -31.28 -11.08
CA LYS A 95 -37.94 -32.50 -11.88
C LYS A 95 -36.61 -33.13 -12.25
N GLN A 96 -36.58 -34.44 -12.41
CA GLN A 96 -35.44 -35.11 -13.04
C GLN A 96 -35.60 -35.03 -14.55
N LYS A 97 -34.56 -34.57 -15.25
CA LYS A 97 -34.45 -34.72 -16.69
C LYS A 97 -34.03 -36.14 -17.00
N TRP A 98 -34.78 -36.79 -17.88
CA TRP A 98 -34.45 -38.10 -18.40
C TRP A 98 -34.36 -37.95 -19.91
N ARG A 99 -33.25 -38.41 -20.49
CA ARG A 99 -33.04 -38.40 -21.95
C ARG A 99 -32.96 -39.83 -22.45
N LYS A 100 -33.40 -40.05 -23.68
CA LYS A 100 -33.19 -41.31 -24.39
C LYS A 100 -32.02 -41.17 -25.37
N PRO A 101 -30.82 -41.72 -25.07
CA PRO A 101 -29.69 -41.66 -25.98
C PRO A 101 -30.00 -42.41 -27.28
N ARG A 102 -29.50 -41.90 -28.42
CA ARG A 102 -29.71 -42.57 -29.72
C ARG A 102 -29.16 -44.00 -29.68
N GLY A 103 -30.00 -44.98 -29.99
CA GLY A 103 -29.64 -46.40 -30.04
C GLY A 103 -29.89 -47.19 -28.76
N GLN A 104 -30.35 -46.58 -27.67
CA GLN A 104 -30.75 -47.27 -26.42
C GLN A 104 -32.28 -47.29 -26.25
N SER A 105 -32.81 -48.36 -25.66
CA SER A 105 -34.23 -48.50 -25.33
C SER A 105 -34.62 -47.74 -24.06
N GLU A 106 -33.70 -47.63 -23.10
CA GLU A 106 -33.91 -47.07 -21.76
C GLU A 106 -33.57 -45.58 -21.67
N GLU A 107 -34.28 -44.87 -20.78
CA GLU A 107 -34.02 -43.47 -20.48
C GLU A 107 -32.91 -43.37 -19.41
N VAL A 108 -31.93 -42.49 -19.64
CA VAL A 108 -30.86 -42.19 -18.67
C VAL A 108 -31.09 -40.84 -18.02
N PHE A 109 -30.77 -40.74 -16.74
CA PHE A 109 -30.81 -39.49 -16.00
C PHE A 109 -29.86 -38.45 -16.62
N ASP A 110 -30.38 -37.23 -16.84
CA ASP A 110 -29.73 -36.11 -17.54
C ASP A 110 -29.73 -34.82 -16.70
N GLY A 111 -29.76 -34.97 -15.37
CA GLY A 111 -29.72 -33.87 -14.41
C GLY A 111 -31.10 -33.46 -13.88
N ASN A 112 -31.15 -32.31 -13.18
CA ASN A 112 -32.39 -31.79 -12.59
C ASN A 112 -32.80 -30.47 -13.28
N GLU A 113 -34.10 -30.26 -13.43
CA GLU A 113 -34.70 -28.99 -13.86
C GLU A 113 -35.48 -28.39 -12.72
N THR A 114 -35.31 -27.09 -12.46
CA THR A 114 -36.14 -26.37 -11.47
C THR A 114 -37.00 -25.35 -12.18
N SER A 115 -38.31 -25.39 -11.91
CA SER A 115 -39.30 -24.41 -12.35
C SER A 115 -39.99 -23.77 -11.16
N TYR A 116 -40.55 -22.58 -11.37
CA TYR A 116 -41.20 -21.78 -10.34
C TYR A 116 -42.62 -21.42 -10.75
N GLU A 117 -43.51 -21.30 -9.78
CA GLU A 117 -44.84 -20.73 -9.95
C GLU A 117 -45.10 -19.70 -8.84
N ILE A 118 -45.79 -18.61 -9.20
CA ILE A 118 -46.23 -17.57 -8.27
C ILE A 118 -47.74 -17.41 -8.47
N ASP A 119 -48.52 -17.59 -7.39
CA ASP A 119 -49.98 -17.58 -7.39
C ASP A 119 -50.60 -18.54 -8.42
N GLY A 120 -49.94 -19.68 -8.65
CA GLY A 120 -50.35 -20.71 -9.61
C GLY A 120 -49.98 -20.43 -11.07
N PHE A 121 -49.30 -19.32 -11.37
CA PHE A 121 -48.82 -19.00 -12.72
C PHE A 121 -47.33 -19.35 -12.87
N PRO A 122 -46.91 -20.00 -13.97
CA PRO A 122 -45.49 -20.27 -14.23
C PRO A 122 -44.65 -18.99 -14.28
N ALA A 123 -43.56 -18.98 -13.52
CA ALA A 123 -42.60 -17.87 -13.45
C ALA A 123 -41.25 -18.30 -14.02
N LYS A 124 -40.65 -17.47 -14.89
CA LYS A 124 -39.27 -17.68 -15.33
C LYS A 124 -38.33 -17.41 -14.15
N SER A 125 -37.11 -17.96 -14.20
CA SER A 125 -36.11 -17.74 -13.14
C SER A 125 -35.83 -16.27 -12.86
N LYS A 126 -35.89 -15.40 -13.89
CA LYS A 126 -35.72 -13.94 -13.74
C LYS A 126 -36.89 -13.33 -12.94
N ASP A 127 -38.12 -13.64 -13.33
CA ASP A 127 -39.34 -13.14 -12.68
C ASP A 127 -39.42 -13.61 -11.21
N TYR A 128 -38.98 -14.85 -10.95
CA TYR A 128 -38.82 -15.37 -9.59
C TYR A 128 -37.80 -14.57 -8.77
N THR A 129 -36.61 -14.31 -9.33
CA THR A 129 -35.57 -13.51 -8.66
C THR A 129 -36.04 -12.09 -8.41
N GLU A 130 -36.75 -11.46 -9.35
CA GLU A 130 -37.33 -10.12 -9.18
C GLU A 130 -38.41 -10.11 -8.08
N PHE A 131 -39.24 -11.16 -8.00
CA PHE A 131 -40.19 -11.31 -6.90
C PHE A 131 -39.48 -11.43 -5.55
N ILE A 132 -38.44 -12.25 -5.43
CA ILE A 132 -37.65 -12.36 -4.19
C ILE A 132 -36.98 -11.01 -3.85
N GLN A 133 -36.43 -10.31 -4.84
CA GLN A 133 -35.85 -8.98 -4.68
C GLN A 133 -36.86 -7.93 -4.20
N SER A 134 -38.15 -8.10 -4.50
CA SER A 134 -39.20 -7.22 -3.99
C SER A 134 -39.41 -7.33 -2.47
N ILE A 135 -38.98 -8.44 -1.86
CA ILE A 135 -38.94 -8.60 -0.40
C ILE A 135 -37.68 -7.92 0.15
N ALA A 136 -36.50 -8.34 -0.33
CA ALA A 136 -35.20 -7.77 -0.02
C ALA A 136 -34.14 -8.26 -1.02
N GLU A 137 -33.01 -7.56 -1.11
CA GLU A 137 -31.88 -8.02 -1.92
C GLU A 137 -31.44 -9.44 -1.47
N PRO A 138 -31.19 -10.40 -2.38
CA PRO A 138 -30.96 -11.80 -2.04
C PRO A 138 -29.91 -12.06 -0.96
N SER A 139 -28.80 -11.30 -0.93
CA SER A 139 -27.77 -11.43 0.11
C SER A 139 -28.27 -10.95 1.47
N THR A 140 -29.05 -9.86 1.51
CA THR A 140 -29.68 -9.35 2.73
C THR A 140 -30.74 -10.33 3.24
N LEU A 141 -31.57 -10.86 2.33
CA LEU A 141 -32.60 -11.84 2.66
C LEU A 141 -31.99 -13.12 3.26
N LEU A 142 -30.89 -13.61 2.67
CA LEU A 142 -30.17 -14.78 3.17
C LEU A 142 -29.60 -14.54 4.58
N MET A 143 -28.90 -13.42 4.80
CA MET A 143 -28.30 -13.07 6.10
C MET A 143 -29.35 -12.81 7.18
N CYS A 144 -30.52 -12.30 6.80
CA CYS A 144 -31.62 -12.00 7.72
C CYS A 144 -32.53 -13.20 8.01
N SER A 145 -32.48 -14.26 7.19
CA SER A 145 -33.34 -15.46 7.35
C SER A 145 -32.62 -16.65 7.98
N ASN A 146 -31.28 -16.69 7.90
CA ASN A 146 -30.47 -17.80 8.37
C ASN A 146 -29.20 -17.27 9.07
N PRO A 147 -28.91 -17.65 10.33
CA PRO A 147 -27.72 -17.15 11.03
C PRO A 147 -26.42 -17.72 10.43
N LYS A 148 -26.48 -18.92 9.83
CA LYS A 148 -25.32 -19.70 9.41
C LYS A 148 -24.42 -18.99 8.38
N PRO A 149 -24.93 -18.35 7.31
CA PRO A 149 -24.12 -17.56 6.38
C PRO A 149 -23.28 -16.46 7.06
N PHE A 150 -23.87 -15.73 8.02
CA PHE A 150 -23.13 -14.71 8.75
C PHE A 150 -22.11 -15.32 9.70
N LEU A 151 -22.50 -16.34 10.47
CA LEU A 151 -21.59 -17.05 11.38
C LEU A 151 -20.39 -17.69 10.66
N ASP A 152 -20.61 -18.25 9.47
CA ASP A 152 -19.52 -18.77 8.63
C ASP A 152 -18.58 -17.68 8.15
N THR A 153 -19.11 -16.49 7.87
CA THR A 153 -18.30 -15.32 7.52
C THR A 153 -17.49 -14.86 8.73
N LEU A 154 -18.13 -14.80 9.91
CA LEU A 154 -17.52 -14.47 11.19
C LEU A 154 -16.36 -15.38 11.56
N GLN A 155 -16.52 -16.69 11.34
CA GLN A 155 -15.48 -17.67 11.62
C GLN A 155 -14.28 -17.57 10.66
N LYS A 156 -14.52 -17.19 9.39
CA LYS A 156 -13.48 -17.16 8.35
C LYS A 156 -12.69 -15.85 8.32
N SER A 157 -13.39 -14.72 8.43
CA SER A 157 -12.77 -13.41 8.27
C SER A 157 -13.54 -12.34 9.02
N THR A 158 -12.86 -11.79 10.02
CA THR A 158 -13.27 -10.61 10.74
C THR A 158 -13.46 -9.40 9.83
N ALA A 159 -12.55 -9.18 8.88
CA ALA A 159 -12.64 -8.06 7.95
C ALA A 159 -13.87 -8.15 7.04
N GLU A 160 -14.19 -9.33 6.52
CA GLU A 160 -15.38 -9.53 5.68
C GLU A 160 -16.67 -9.40 6.50
N SER A 161 -16.68 -9.89 7.74
CA SER A 161 -17.83 -9.77 8.64
C SER A 161 -18.17 -8.31 8.94
N ARG A 162 -17.13 -7.49 9.16
CA ARG A 162 -17.31 -6.04 9.31
C ARG A 162 -17.88 -5.41 8.06
N LYS A 163 -17.36 -5.73 6.87
CA LYS A 163 -17.90 -5.18 5.60
C LYS A 163 -19.37 -5.54 5.42
N VAL A 164 -19.77 -6.76 5.76
CA VAL A 164 -21.18 -7.19 5.73
C VAL A 164 -22.01 -6.31 6.67
N LEU A 165 -21.55 -6.11 7.90
CA LEU A 165 -22.26 -5.29 8.89
C LEU A 165 -22.26 -3.79 8.56
N GLU A 166 -21.17 -3.25 8.04
CA GLU A 166 -21.06 -1.87 7.54
C GLU A 166 -22.09 -1.63 6.43
N LYS A 167 -22.17 -2.56 5.45
CA LYS A 167 -23.16 -2.51 4.38
C LYS A 167 -24.59 -2.62 4.90
N MET A 168 -24.88 -3.60 5.77
CA MET A 168 -26.23 -3.85 6.29
C MET A 168 -26.71 -2.77 7.26
N SER A 169 -25.80 -2.08 7.94
CA SER A 169 -26.13 -0.94 8.82
C SER A 169 -26.23 0.38 8.07
N GLY A 170 -25.85 0.41 6.78
CA GLY A 170 -25.68 1.65 6.02
C GLY A 170 -24.64 2.57 6.64
N PHE A 171 -23.62 2.04 7.30
CA PHE A 171 -22.48 2.83 7.80
C PHE A 171 -21.71 3.38 6.60
N ASP A 172 -21.63 4.71 6.49
CA ASP A 172 -20.91 5.39 5.43
C ASP A 172 -19.60 5.96 5.97
N ILE A 173 -18.48 5.41 5.49
CA ILE A 173 -17.16 5.88 5.86
C ILE A 173 -16.90 7.30 5.36
N ALA A 174 -17.46 7.71 4.22
CA ALA A 174 -17.27 9.06 3.69
C ALA A 174 -17.93 10.09 4.61
N GLN A 175 -19.17 9.82 5.04
CA GLN A 175 -19.86 10.65 6.03
C GLN A 175 -19.08 10.71 7.36
N PHE A 176 -18.59 9.57 7.86
CA PHE A 176 -17.78 9.55 9.07
C PHE A 176 -16.52 10.43 8.96
N MET A 177 -15.88 10.44 7.78
CA MET A 177 -14.70 11.27 7.52
C MET A 177 -15.04 12.76 7.43
N GLU A 178 -16.20 13.12 6.86
CA GLU A 178 -16.69 14.51 6.80
C GLU A 178 -16.99 15.06 8.20
N GLU A 179 -17.59 14.25 9.08
CA GLU A 179 -17.87 14.59 10.47
C GLU A 179 -16.60 14.62 11.36
N ASN A 180 -15.49 14.03 10.90
CA ASN A 180 -14.21 13.97 11.61
C ASN A 180 -13.02 14.45 10.76
N PRO A 181 -12.93 15.76 10.43
CA PRO A 181 -11.91 16.31 9.54
C PRO A 181 -10.46 16.08 9.99
N GLN A 182 -10.23 15.84 11.29
CA GLN A 182 -8.91 15.48 11.82
C GLN A 182 -8.33 14.19 11.20
N TYR A 183 -9.17 13.36 10.57
CA TYR A 183 -8.76 12.14 9.88
C TYR A 183 -8.64 12.31 8.36
N ALA A 184 -8.81 13.51 7.80
CA ALA A 184 -8.79 13.74 6.34
C ALA A 184 -7.53 13.18 5.64
N HIS A 185 -6.37 13.24 6.31
CA HIS A 185 -5.10 12.76 5.76
C HIS A 185 -4.84 11.25 6.00
N VAL A 186 -5.74 10.52 6.67
CA VAL A 186 -5.55 9.09 6.96
C VAL A 186 -5.47 8.26 5.70
N GLU A 187 -6.21 8.61 4.64
CA GLU A 187 -6.11 7.91 3.35
C GLU A 187 -4.73 8.07 2.71
N GLU A 188 -4.10 9.24 2.84
CA GLU A 188 -2.75 9.50 2.34
C GLU A 188 -1.68 8.70 3.10
N ILE A 189 -1.90 8.50 4.42
CA ILE A 189 -1.04 7.70 5.29
C ILE A 189 -1.19 6.20 5.00
N THR A 190 -2.43 5.72 4.90
CA THR A 190 -2.73 4.29 4.73
C THR A 190 -2.55 3.81 3.30
N LYS A 191 -2.76 4.67 2.30
CA LYS A 191 -2.65 4.37 0.85
C LYS A 191 -3.45 3.12 0.44
N GLY A 192 -4.59 2.89 1.08
CA GLY A 192 -5.45 1.73 0.85
C GLY A 192 -5.00 0.41 1.49
N TYR A 193 -3.90 0.41 2.26
CA TYR A 193 -3.48 -0.75 3.07
C TYR A 193 -4.29 -0.83 4.37
N SER A 194 -4.25 -2.02 5.01
CA SER A 194 -4.88 -2.22 6.31
C SER A 194 -4.22 -1.34 7.38
N VAL A 195 -5.00 -0.94 8.39
CA VAL A 195 -4.50 -0.19 9.55
C VAL A 195 -3.30 -0.91 10.18
N GLU A 196 -3.36 -2.24 10.31
CA GLU A 196 -2.29 -3.05 10.89
C GLU A 196 -0.99 -2.98 10.08
N ASP A 197 -1.07 -3.14 8.74
CA ASP A 197 0.09 -3.07 7.86
C ASP A 197 0.72 -1.68 7.84
N THR A 198 -0.12 -0.63 7.81
CA THR A 198 0.33 0.76 7.88
C THR A 198 1.07 1.02 9.18
N LEU A 199 0.51 0.61 10.33
CA LEU A 199 1.15 0.78 11.64
C LEU A 199 2.47 0.01 11.74
N LYS A 200 2.52 -1.22 11.22
CA LYS A 200 3.75 -2.03 11.19
C LYS A 200 4.85 -1.35 10.39
N LYS A 201 4.52 -0.74 9.25
CA LYS A 201 5.45 0.03 8.44
C LYS A 201 5.93 1.29 9.16
N LEU A 202 5.00 2.11 9.68
CA LEU A 202 5.33 3.35 10.38
C LEU A 202 6.20 3.09 11.62
N ARG A 203 5.93 2.03 12.39
CA ARG A 203 6.76 1.64 13.55
C ARG A 203 8.18 1.23 13.14
N LYS A 204 8.32 0.55 12.00
CA LYS A 204 9.65 0.20 11.45
C LYS A 204 10.42 1.45 11.02
N GLU A 205 9.74 2.38 10.35
CA GLU A 205 10.31 3.67 9.96
C GLU A 205 10.69 4.51 11.19
N LEU A 206 9.83 4.53 12.22
CA LEU A 206 10.09 5.20 13.49
C LEU A 206 11.36 4.64 14.17
N ASN A 207 11.49 3.32 14.26
CA ASN A 207 12.66 2.69 14.86
C ASN A 207 13.95 2.94 14.05
N ALA A 208 13.87 2.98 12.71
CA ALA A 208 15.00 3.35 11.88
C ALA A 208 15.39 4.82 12.07
N GLN A 209 14.40 5.70 12.22
CA GLN A 209 14.62 7.13 12.45
C GLN A 209 15.22 7.40 13.83
N LYS A 210 14.72 6.74 14.89
CA LYS A 210 15.29 6.79 16.25
C LYS A 210 16.78 6.43 16.25
N LYS A 211 17.17 5.37 15.53
CA LYS A 211 18.59 5.01 15.37
C LYS A 211 19.43 6.09 14.69
N LYS A 212 18.88 6.83 13.70
CA LYS A 212 19.59 7.95 13.07
C LYS A 212 19.75 9.13 14.02
N VAL A 213 18.70 9.45 14.80
CA VAL A 213 18.75 10.48 15.84
C VAL A 213 19.80 10.12 16.89
N ASP A 214 19.83 8.88 17.38
CA ASP A 214 20.82 8.41 18.35
C ASP A 214 22.25 8.45 17.80
N ALA A 215 22.45 8.04 16.55
CA ALA A 215 23.75 8.13 15.89
C ALA A 215 24.22 9.59 15.74
N LYS A 216 23.32 10.50 15.37
CA LYS A 216 23.63 11.93 15.24
C LYS A 216 23.92 12.58 16.59
N ASN A 217 23.16 12.23 17.64
CA ASN A 217 23.46 12.63 19.01
C ASN A 217 24.86 12.17 19.45
N THR A 218 25.24 10.95 19.07
CA THR A 218 26.58 10.41 19.35
C THR A 218 27.67 11.20 18.61
N GLU A 219 27.44 11.55 17.34
CA GLU A 219 28.35 12.39 16.55
C GLU A 219 28.51 13.79 17.15
N ILE A 220 27.41 14.42 17.56
CA ILE A 220 27.43 15.72 18.26
C ILE A 220 28.21 15.62 19.56
N ALA A 221 27.97 14.58 20.37
CA ALA A 221 28.68 14.38 21.63
C ALA A 221 30.18 14.17 21.39
N TYR A 222 30.57 13.44 20.34
CA TYR A 222 31.96 13.27 19.95
C TYR A 222 32.60 14.59 19.53
N GLU A 223 32.00 15.32 18.58
CA GLU A 223 32.55 16.59 18.10
C GLU A 223 32.57 17.64 19.21
N THR A 224 31.58 17.69 20.09
CA THR A 224 31.56 18.63 21.22
C THR A 224 32.71 18.35 22.20
N ASN A 225 32.96 17.08 22.52
CA ASN A 225 33.99 16.66 23.48
C ASN A 225 35.40 16.54 22.86
N ARG A 226 35.53 16.66 21.53
CA ARG A 226 36.83 16.69 20.84
C ARG A 226 37.65 17.87 21.34
N SER A 227 38.82 17.60 21.93
CA SER A 227 39.75 18.65 22.34
C SER A 227 40.33 19.32 21.10
N VAL A 228 40.27 20.64 21.08
CA VAL A 228 41.06 21.46 20.17
C VAL A 228 42.11 22.09 21.05
N GLU A 229 43.39 21.84 20.77
CA GLU A 229 44.47 22.57 21.42
C GLU A 229 44.37 24.02 20.92
N ALA A 230 43.66 24.85 21.66
CA ALA A 230 43.74 26.30 21.49
C ALA A 230 45.10 26.70 22.05
N GLU A 231 46.04 27.05 21.19
CA GLU A 231 47.29 27.66 21.62
C GLU A 231 46.97 28.91 22.46
N ASP A 232 47.67 29.04 23.60
CA ASP A 232 47.46 30.12 24.55
C ASP A 232 47.92 31.46 23.93
N THR A 233 46.95 32.17 23.35
CA THR A 233 47.14 33.49 22.74
C THR A 233 47.36 34.60 23.77
N SER A 234 47.24 34.31 25.08
CA SER A 234 47.40 35.33 26.14
C SER A 234 48.76 36.03 26.14
N SER A 235 49.78 35.41 25.54
CA SER A 235 51.12 35.98 25.36
C SER A 235 51.32 36.77 24.05
N LEU A 236 50.43 36.61 23.06
CA LEU A 236 50.52 37.23 21.74
C LEU A 236 49.81 38.60 21.69
N GLU A 237 48.66 38.76 22.34
CA GLU A 237 47.97 40.04 22.52
C GLU A 237 48.85 41.16 23.13
N PRO A 238 49.56 40.96 24.27
CA PRO A 238 50.43 41.98 24.84
C PRO A 238 51.64 42.27 23.94
N LYS A 239 52.18 41.26 23.25
CA LYS A 239 53.28 41.41 22.28
C LYS A 239 52.86 42.26 21.07
N LYS A 240 51.62 42.10 20.60
CA LYS A 240 51.02 42.96 19.58
C LYS A 240 50.88 44.40 20.06
N GLN A 241 50.44 44.63 21.31
CA GLN A 241 50.37 45.98 21.87
C GLN A 241 51.76 46.63 22.00
N GLU A 242 52.78 45.86 22.40
CA GLU A 242 54.16 46.34 22.51
C GLU A 242 54.77 46.70 21.14
N LEU A 243 54.56 45.87 20.11
CA LEU A 243 54.99 46.16 18.74
C LEU A 243 54.28 47.39 18.14
N ASN A 244 53.00 47.60 18.46
CA ASN A 244 52.28 48.81 18.03
C ASN A 244 52.77 50.07 18.75
N ALA A 245 53.15 49.97 20.03
CA ALA A 245 53.77 51.07 20.76
C ALA A 245 55.19 51.40 20.22
N GLU A 246 55.93 50.37 19.77
CA GLU A 246 57.25 50.54 19.15
C GLU A 246 57.16 51.20 17.76
N ILE A 247 56.17 50.83 16.93
CA ILE A 247 55.87 51.56 15.69
C ILE A 247 55.60 53.04 16.00
N SER A 248 54.75 53.31 16.99
CA SER A 248 54.40 54.68 17.36
C SER A 248 55.63 55.51 17.79
N ARG A 249 56.60 54.89 18.49
CA ARG A 249 57.87 55.53 18.87
C ARG A 249 58.83 55.76 17.70
N LEU A 250 58.93 54.80 16.79
CA LEU A 250 59.77 54.92 15.59
C LEU A 250 59.20 55.96 14.62
N GLU A 251 57.87 56.06 14.53
CA GLU A 251 57.16 57.11 13.78
C GLU A 251 57.38 58.50 14.40
N GLU A 252 57.38 58.61 15.74
CA GLU A 252 57.69 59.87 16.45
C GLU A 252 59.16 60.31 16.26
N GLN A 253 60.11 59.36 16.17
CA GLN A 253 61.51 59.63 15.83
C GLN A 253 61.72 60.02 14.36
N GLU A 254 60.96 59.44 13.42
CA GLU A 254 60.95 59.89 12.01
C GLU A 254 60.45 61.34 11.92
N GLN A 255 59.46 61.70 12.73
CA GLN A 255 58.83 63.03 12.73
C GLN A 255 59.71 64.14 13.32
N ILE A 256 60.65 63.81 14.23
CA ILE A 256 61.64 64.75 14.78
C ILE A 256 62.77 65.07 13.78
N LEU A 257 63.11 64.13 12.88
CA LEU A 257 64.10 64.33 11.82
C LEU A 257 63.57 65.23 10.67
N GLU A 258 62.26 65.47 10.62
CA GLU A 258 61.55 66.16 9.53
C GLU A 258 61.80 67.69 9.47
N ASP A 259 62.22 68.33 10.59
CA ASP A 259 62.38 69.80 10.63
C ASP A 259 63.69 70.33 10.02
N SER A 260 64.60 69.43 9.63
CA SER A 260 65.94 69.77 9.07
C SER A 260 66.14 69.43 7.58
N ALA A 261 65.13 68.85 6.92
CA ALA A 261 65.23 68.34 5.53
C ALA A 261 64.40 69.13 4.49
N LYS A 262 63.89 70.32 4.86
CA LYS A 262 62.91 71.10 4.07
C LYS A 262 63.35 71.48 2.63
N GLY A 263 64.65 71.44 2.32
CA GLY A 263 65.16 71.65 0.94
C GLY A 263 65.24 70.37 0.10
N TYR A 264 65.56 69.23 0.72
CA TYR A 264 65.61 67.92 0.06
C TYR A 264 64.19 67.37 -0.19
N ASP A 265 63.30 67.56 0.79
CA ASP A 265 61.92 67.09 0.71
C ASP A 265 61.13 67.77 -0.41
N SER A 266 61.39 69.06 -0.72
CA SER A 266 60.73 69.76 -1.83
C SER A 266 61.01 69.10 -3.20
N LEU A 267 62.27 68.80 -3.48
CA LEU A 267 62.69 68.14 -4.73
C LEU A 267 62.27 66.66 -4.75
N SER A 268 62.32 65.98 -3.61
CA SER A 268 61.89 64.57 -3.48
C SER A 268 60.36 64.40 -3.59
N TYR A 269 59.58 65.36 -3.10
CA TYR A 269 58.12 65.39 -3.24
C TYR A 269 57.71 65.68 -4.68
N GLU A 270 58.43 66.56 -5.38
CA GLU A 270 58.24 66.81 -6.82
C GLU A 270 58.59 65.56 -7.66
N ILE A 271 59.71 64.88 -7.38
CA ILE A 271 60.05 63.59 -8.01
C ILE A 271 58.99 62.53 -7.70
N ARG A 272 58.46 62.46 -6.47
CA ARG A 272 57.41 61.51 -6.09
C ARG A 272 56.09 61.81 -6.81
N GLY A 273 55.71 63.09 -6.90
CA GLY A 273 54.54 63.54 -7.66
C GLY A 273 54.67 63.21 -9.15
N LEU A 274 55.85 63.45 -9.74
CA LEU A 274 56.14 63.10 -11.13
C LEU A 274 56.19 61.58 -11.35
N LYS A 275 56.73 60.79 -10.41
CA LYS A 275 56.68 59.31 -10.47
C LYS A 275 55.26 58.80 -10.35
N SER A 276 54.45 59.34 -9.45
CA SER A 276 53.02 59.02 -9.35
C SER A 276 52.25 59.44 -10.60
N SER A 277 52.63 60.56 -11.24
CA SER A 277 52.06 61.01 -12.51
C SER A 277 52.46 60.09 -13.66
N ARG A 278 53.73 59.68 -13.73
CA ARG A 278 54.24 58.68 -14.69
C ARG A 278 53.54 57.34 -14.52
N ASP A 279 53.43 56.85 -13.29
CA ASP A 279 52.73 55.61 -12.97
C ASP A 279 51.22 55.75 -13.22
N GLY A 280 50.66 56.96 -13.06
CA GLY A 280 49.31 57.33 -13.46
C GLY A 280 49.10 57.30 -14.98
N LEU A 281 50.06 57.78 -15.77
CA LEU A 281 50.07 57.68 -17.24
C LEU A 281 50.14 56.22 -17.68
N VAL A 282 51.02 55.42 -17.07
CA VAL A 282 51.11 53.97 -17.31
C VAL A 282 49.82 53.25 -16.88
N SER A 283 49.22 53.64 -15.75
CA SER A 283 47.96 53.06 -15.26
C SER A 283 46.78 53.40 -16.17
N LYS A 284 46.69 54.65 -16.65
CA LYS A 284 45.68 55.10 -17.61
C LYS A 284 45.90 54.49 -18.99
N ALA A 285 47.15 54.31 -19.41
CA ALA A 285 47.47 53.53 -20.59
C ALA A 285 47.04 52.07 -20.39
N ASN A 286 47.29 51.44 -19.25
CA ASN A 286 46.87 50.05 -18.99
C ASN A 286 45.38 49.88 -18.64
N GLU A 287 44.58 50.95 -18.56
CA GLU A 287 43.14 50.87 -18.21
C GLU A 287 42.36 50.09 -19.27
N TRP A 288 42.61 50.33 -20.56
CA TRP A 288 41.93 49.56 -21.61
C TRP A 288 42.37 48.09 -21.58
N LEU A 289 43.65 47.79 -21.31
CA LEU A 289 44.14 46.40 -21.19
C LEU A 289 43.45 45.67 -20.05
N ARG A 290 43.36 46.29 -18.87
CA ARG A 290 42.67 45.71 -17.71
C ARG A 290 41.17 45.56 -17.96
N ALA A 291 40.53 46.53 -18.58
CA ALA A 291 39.11 46.44 -18.97
C ALA A 291 38.89 45.31 -20.00
N ARG A 292 39.81 45.13 -20.95
CA ARG A 292 39.75 44.08 -21.97
C ARG A 292 40.02 42.69 -21.39
N GLN A 293 41.01 42.55 -20.51
CA GLN A 293 41.29 41.32 -19.76
C GLN A 293 40.10 40.92 -18.90
N LYS A 294 39.49 41.88 -18.19
CA LYS A 294 38.29 41.65 -17.40
C LYS A 294 37.11 41.20 -18.27
N PHE A 295 36.86 41.88 -19.39
CA PHE A 295 35.79 41.50 -20.32
C PHE A 295 35.95 40.06 -20.85
N ILE A 296 37.17 39.68 -21.22
CA ILE A 296 37.47 38.31 -21.68
C ILE A 296 37.27 37.32 -20.53
N SER A 297 37.79 37.62 -19.33
CA SER A 297 37.61 36.78 -18.13
C SER A 297 36.14 36.59 -17.75
N ASP A 298 35.34 37.66 -17.79
CA ASP A 298 33.91 37.62 -17.49
C ASP A 298 33.17 36.77 -18.54
N THR A 299 33.49 36.96 -19.83
CA THR A 299 32.91 36.17 -20.93
C THR A 299 33.26 34.69 -20.82
N VAL A 300 34.52 34.35 -20.54
CA VAL A 300 34.95 32.96 -20.31
C VAL A 300 34.23 32.35 -19.11
N SER A 301 34.06 33.12 -18.03
CA SER A 301 33.34 32.67 -16.83
C SER A 301 31.87 32.38 -17.12
N GLU A 302 31.19 33.23 -17.91
CA GLU A 302 29.81 33.00 -18.34
C GLU A 302 29.67 31.75 -19.23
N LEU A 303 30.60 31.54 -20.17
CA LEU A 303 30.60 30.35 -21.03
C LEU A 303 30.88 29.08 -20.22
N MET A 304 31.79 29.13 -19.25
CA MET A 304 32.07 28.02 -18.33
C MET A 304 30.84 27.66 -17.48
N LEU A 305 30.08 28.66 -17.01
CA LEU A 305 28.83 28.42 -16.28
C LEU A 305 27.81 27.69 -17.16
N LYS A 306 27.57 28.17 -18.38
CA LYS A 306 26.65 27.53 -19.34
C LYS A 306 27.09 26.09 -19.67
N LYS A 307 28.39 25.87 -19.84
CA LYS A 307 28.94 24.52 -20.04
C LYS A 307 28.65 23.62 -18.84
N SER A 308 28.88 24.10 -17.63
CA SER A 308 28.63 23.35 -16.39
C SER A 308 27.15 22.99 -16.22
N GLU A 309 26.23 23.91 -16.56
CA GLU A 309 24.78 23.66 -16.56
C GLU A 309 24.40 22.53 -17.53
N LYS A 310 24.95 22.55 -18.75
CA LYS A 310 24.70 21.51 -19.76
C LYS A 310 25.29 20.15 -19.36
N GLU A 311 26.51 20.14 -18.81
CA GLU A 311 27.11 18.93 -18.25
C GLU A 311 26.29 18.35 -17.08
N SER A 312 25.70 19.22 -16.25
CA SER A 312 24.77 18.80 -15.19
C SER A 312 23.48 18.22 -15.76
N SER A 313 22.93 18.83 -16.80
CA SER A 313 21.77 18.29 -17.52
C SER A 313 22.05 16.90 -18.10
N ILE A 314 23.22 16.69 -18.71
CA ILE A 314 23.64 15.38 -19.22
C ILE A 314 23.68 14.33 -18.10
N ARG A 315 24.22 14.68 -16.92
CA ARG A 315 24.25 13.77 -15.76
C ARG A 315 22.84 13.37 -15.31
N ILE A 316 21.92 14.33 -15.24
CA ILE A 316 20.52 14.08 -14.82
C ILE A 316 19.81 13.17 -15.82
N ILE A 317 19.87 13.51 -17.11
CA ILE A 317 19.26 12.73 -18.20
C ILE A 317 19.90 11.33 -18.26
N GLY A 318 21.20 11.22 -18.00
CA GLY A 318 21.92 9.94 -17.91
C GLY A 318 21.39 9.03 -16.80
N MET A 319 21.08 9.57 -15.62
CA MET A 319 20.47 8.78 -14.54
C MET A 319 19.06 8.28 -14.92
N GLU A 320 18.27 9.09 -15.62
CA GLU A 320 16.95 8.72 -16.11
C GLU A 320 17.02 7.63 -17.19
N LEU A 321 17.98 7.75 -18.11
CA LEU A 321 18.29 6.75 -19.13
C LEU A 321 18.65 5.39 -18.47
N ASP A 322 19.52 5.38 -17.46
CA ASP A 322 19.90 4.16 -16.74
C ASP A 322 18.70 3.48 -16.04
N ASN A 323 17.74 4.27 -15.54
CA ASN A 323 16.50 3.73 -14.98
C ASN A 323 15.67 3.03 -16.05
N HIS A 324 15.44 3.68 -17.19
CA HIS A 324 14.69 3.08 -18.29
C HIS A 324 15.39 1.87 -18.89
N ILE A 325 16.72 1.84 -18.98
CA ILE A 325 17.48 0.66 -19.41
C ILE A 325 17.20 -0.53 -18.46
N ARG A 326 17.21 -0.31 -17.14
CA ARG A 326 16.87 -1.36 -16.17
C ARG A 326 15.43 -1.84 -16.30
N GLU A 327 14.49 -0.93 -16.53
CA GLU A 327 13.09 -1.28 -16.79
C GLU A 327 12.91 -2.11 -18.06
N ALA A 328 13.62 -1.75 -19.14
CA ALA A 328 13.61 -2.48 -20.40
C ALA A 328 14.21 -3.89 -20.22
N GLN A 329 15.30 -4.03 -19.46
CA GLN A 329 15.89 -5.33 -19.13
C GLN A 329 14.90 -6.22 -18.38
N GLN A 330 14.18 -5.68 -17.39
CA GLN A 330 13.16 -6.43 -16.66
C GLN A 330 11.99 -6.84 -17.56
N ALA A 331 11.46 -5.90 -18.36
CA ALA A 331 10.37 -6.19 -19.29
C ALA A 331 10.77 -7.24 -20.34
N LYS A 332 12.03 -7.21 -20.81
CA LYS A 332 12.58 -8.23 -21.70
C LYS A 332 12.67 -9.60 -21.01
N ALA A 333 13.14 -9.65 -19.77
CA ALA A 333 13.21 -10.89 -19.01
C ALA A 333 11.82 -11.52 -18.78
N ASP A 334 10.79 -10.71 -18.51
CA ASP A 334 9.42 -11.19 -18.35
C ASP A 334 8.83 -11.68 -19.68
N LEU A 335 9.12 -10.99 -20.79
CA LEU A 335 8.74 -11.43 -22.15
C LEU A 335 9.40 -12.76 -22.53
N ASP A 336 10.70 -12.90 -22.26
CA ASP A 336 11.44 -14.13 -22.54
C ASP A 336 10.94 -15.29 -21.67
N ARG A 337 10.63 -15.03 -20.39
CA ARG A 337 9.98 -16.03 -19.51
C ARG A 337 8.64 -16.47 -20.09
N ALA A 338 7.79 -15.55 -20.51
CA ALA A 338 6.50 -15.88 -21.12
C ALA A 338 6.67 -16.72 -22.41
N ARG A 339 7.66 -16.39 -23.24
CA ARG A 339 7.99 -17.16 -24.45
C ARG A 339 8.48 -18.58 -24.15
N GLN A 340 9.20 -18.78 -23.06
CA GLN A 340 9.67 -20.10 -22.62
C GLN A 340 8.55 -20.92 -21.97
N ASP A 341 7.72 -20.28 -21.12
CA ASP A 341 6.68 -20.97 -20.36
C ASP A 341 5.49 -21.39 -21.22
N TYR A 342 5.15 -20.60 -22.26
CA TYR A 342 4.02 -20.90 -23.12
C TYR A 342 4.09 -22.29 -23.79
N PRO A 343 5.15 -22.66 -24.54
CA PRO A 343 5.26 -23.99 -25.13
C PRO A 343 5.31 -25.08 -24.04
N ARG A 344 6.06 -24.84 -22.96
CA ARG A 344 6.19 -25.79 -21.83
C ARG A 344 4.85 -26.16 -21.20
N ILE A 345 3.92 -25.21 -21.05
CA ILE A 345 2.57 -25.48 -20.53
C ILE A 345 1.65 -26.02 -21.64
N LYS A 346 1.76 -25.51 -22.86
CA LYS A 346 0.94 -25.94 -24.00
C LYS A 346 1.14 -27.44 -24.32
N GLU A 347 2.36 -27.93 -24.23
CA GLU A 347 2.74 -29.32 -24.52
C GLU A 347 2.41 -30.31 -23.40
N LYS A 348 2.05 -29.84 -22.19
CA LYS A 348 1.58 -30.76 -21.15
C LYS A 348 0.30 -31.43 -21.59
N GLU A 349 0.19 -32.74 -21.38
CA GLU A 349 -1.02 -33.52 -21.67
C GLU A 349 -1.56 -34.17 -20.41
N TRP A 350 -2.87 -34.42 -20.38
CA TRP A 350 -3.50 -35.19 -19.31
C TRP A 350 -3.14 -36.67 -19.45
N ASN A 351 -2.70 -37.30 -18.36
CA ASN A 351 -2.43 -38.73 -18.36
C ASN A 351 -3.76 -39.51 -18.26
N ASP A 352 -4.19 -40.03 -19.39
CA ASP A 352 -5.46 -40.74 -19.53
C ASP A 352 -5.39 -42.24 -19.16
N SER A 353 -4.23 -42.75 -18.73
CA SER A 353 -4.03 -44.18 -18.45
C SER A 353 -5.00 -44.73 -17.41
N ARG A 354 -5.34 -43.94 -16.38
CA ARG A 354 -6.29 -44.35 -15.34
C ARG A 354 -7.72 -44.43 -15.86
N LEU A 355 -8.14 -43.45 -16.66
CA LEU A 355 -9.45 -43.45 -17.30
C LEU A 355 -9.61 -44.68 -18.20
N LYS A 356 -8.62 -44.92 -19.08
CA LYS A 356 -8.59 -46.09 -19.97
C LYS A 356 -8.59 -47.41 -19.20
N ALA A 357 -7.88 -47.50 -18.08
CA ALA A 357 -7.88 -48.69 -17.24
C ALA A 357 -9.27 -48.97 -16.67
N ILE A 358 -9.96 -47.94 -16.15
CA ILE A 358 -11.32 -48.07 -15.61
C ILE A 358 -12.31 -48.43 -16.74
N GLU A 359 -12.22 -47.80 -17.91
CA GLU A 359 -13.09 -48.10 -19.07
C GLU A 359 -12.96 -49.56 -19.53
N ALA A 360 -11.76 -50.13 -19.46
CA ALA A 360 -11.45 -51.51 -19.83
C ALA A 360 -11.86 -52.54 -18.76
N GLU A 361 -12.24 -52.14 -17.55
CA GLU A 361 -12.69 -53.08 -16.51
C GLU A 361 -13.97 -53.80 -16.96
N THR A 362 -13.99 -55.13 -16.85
CA THR A 362 -15.17 -55.97 -17.11
C THR A 362 -15.62 -56.63 -15.81
N PHE A 363 -16.92 -56.91 -15.71
CA PHE A 363 -17.45 -57.68 -14.59
C PHE A 363 -16.76 -59.06 -14.54
N ASN A 364 -16.35 -59.48 -13.35
CA ASN A 364 -15.69 -60.76 -13.16
C ASN A 364 -16.72 -61.86 -12.91
N ASP A 365 -16.82 -62.83 -13.81
CA ASP A 365 -17.80 -63.91 -13.69
C ASP A 365 -17.57 -64.78 -12.44
N SER A 366 -16.38 -64.79 -11.83
CA SER A 366 -16.19 -65.49 -10.55
C SER A 366 -16.97 -64.86 -9.39
N ASP A 367 -17.39 -63.60 -9.52
CA ASP A 367 -18.18 -62.88 -8.52
C ASP A 367 -19.65 -63.33 -8.52
N THR A 368 -20.06 -64.18 -9.48
CA THR A 368 -21.37 -64.84 -9.47
C THR A 368 -21.39 -66.13 -8.66
N ILE A 369 -20.28 -66.51 -8.02
CA ILE A 369 -20.15 -67.72 -7.20
C ILE A 369 -20.09 -67.30 -5.73
N CYS A 370 -20.95 -67.86 -4.89
CA CYS A 370 -20.96 -67.58 -3.46
C CYS A 370 -19.64 -68.03 -2.81
N PRO A 371 -18.86 -67.13 -2.19
CA PRO A 371 -17.55 -67.48 -1.62
C PRO A 371 -17.64 -68.36 -0.36
N THR A 372 -18.84 -68.51 0.21
CA THR A 372 -19.08 -69.29 1.44
C THR A 372 -19.48 -70.73 1.16
N CYS A 373 -20.28 -70.97 0.11
CA CYS A 373 -20.79 -72.31 -0.21
C CYS A 373 -20.43 -72.82 -1.62
N GLY A 374 -19.81 -72.00 -2.46
CA GLY A 374 -19.37 -72.36 -3.81
C GLY A 374 -20.49 -72.54 -4.84
N GLN A 375 -21.74 -72.20 -4.50
CA GLN A 375 -22.89 -72.26 -5.41
C GLN A 375 -23.01 -71.00 -6.25
N GLU A 376 -23.53 -71.11 -7.48
CA GLU A 376 -23.91 -69.97 -8.30
C GLU A 376 -25.01 -69.15 -7.61
N LEU A 377 -24.83 -67.83 -7.60
CA LEU A 377 -25.79 -66.89 -7.03
C LEU A 377 -27.07 -66.85 -7.88
N PRO A 378 -28.25 -66.62 -7.26
CA PRO A 378 -29.50 -66.43 -7.99
C PRO A 378 -29.41 -65.33 -9.05
N GLU A 379 -30.13 -65.49 -10.17
CA GLU A 379 -30.09 -64.54 -11.29
C GLU A 379 -30.37 -63.09 -10.87
N GLU A 380 -31.28 -62.88 -9.92
CA GLU A 380 -31.61 -61.56 -9.38
C GLU A 380 -30.42 -60.90 -8.66
N GLN A 381 -29.64 -61.68 -7.89
CA GLN A 381 -28.44 -61.18 -7.19
C GLN A 381 -27.27 -60.95 -8.16
N VAL A 382 -27.12 -61.79 -9.18
CA VAL A 382 -26.13 -61.60 -10.25
C VAL A 382 -26.44 -60.32 -11.04
N ALA A 383 -27.72 -60.06 -11.33
CA ALA A 383 -28.15 -58.84 -11.99
C ALA A 383 -27.86 -57.59 -11.14
N GLU A 384 -28.12 -57.64 -9.83
CA GLU A 384 -27.81 -56.55 -8.89
C GLU A 384 -26.29 -56.28 -8.78
N LEU A 385 -25.47 -57.34 -8.74
CA LEU A 385 -24.01 -57.22 -8.72
C LEU A 385 -23.45 -56.60 -10.01
N LYS A 386 -23.96 -57.02 -11.18
CA LYS A 386 -23.58 -56.43 -12.48
C LYS A 386 -24.01 -54.96 -12.56
N ALA A 387 -25.23 -54.63 -12.10
CA ALA A 387 -25.71 -53.25 -12.04
C ALA A 387 -24.85 -52.37 -11.10
N SER A 388 -24.51 -52.89 -9.91
CA SER A 388 -23.64 -52.20 -8.95
C SER A 388 -22.22 -51.99 -9.48
N PHE A 389 -21.66 -52.98 -10.20
CA PHE A 389 -20.37 -52.84 -10.87
C PHE A 389 -20.39 -51.73 -11.92
N GLU A 390 -21.37 -51.72 -12.81
CA GLU A 390 -21.50 -50.69 -13.85
C GLU A 390 -21.74 -49.29 -13.25
N GLU A 391 -22.53 -49.18 -12.18
CA GLU A 391 -22.74 -47.90 -11.47
C GLU A 391 -21.43 -47.39 -10.84
N LYS A 392 -20.69 -48.25 -10.14
CA LYS A 392 -19.38 -47.90 -9.55
C LYS A 392 -18.33 -47.57 -10.60
N LYS A 393 -18.33 -48.29 -11.73
CA LYS A 393 -17.46 -48.01 -12.88
C LYS A 393 -17.80 -46.64 -13.47
N LYS A 394 -19.08 -46.35 -13.71
CA LYS A 394 -19.56 -45.05 -14.21
C LYS A 394 -19.18 -43.88 -13.29
N PHE A 395 -19.37 -44.04 -11.98
CA PHE A 395 -18.97 -43.01 -11.00
C PHE A 395 -17.46 -42.74 -11.01
N ARG A 396 -16.63 -43.78 -11.10
CA ARG A 396 -15.16 -43.64 -11.20
C ARG A 396 -14.75 -42.97 -12.51
N ILE A 397 -15.39 -43.31 -13.64
CA ILE A 397 -15.19 -42.63 -14.93
C ILE A 397 -15.55 -41.14 -14.83
N GLU A 398 -16.72 -40.80 -14.28
CA GLU A 398 -17.17 -39.41 -14.13
C GLU A 398 -16.24 -38.58 -13.22
N THR A 399 -15.69 -39.22 -12.18
CA THR A 399 -14.69 -38.61 -11.29
C THR A 399 -13.40 -38.27 -12.04
N GLU A 400 -12.88 -39.18 -12.86
CA GLU A 400 -11.67 -38.94 -13.67
C GLU A 400 -11.93 -37.91 -14.80
N LEU A 401 -13.11 -37.93 -15.43
CA LEU A 401 -13.51 -36.90 -16.40
C LEU A 401 -13.61 -35.51 -15.76
N THR A 402 -14.08 -35.42 -14.52
CA THR A 402 -14.12 -34.16 -13.77
C THR A 402 -12.71 -33.65 -13.46
N GLN A 403 -11.79 -34.54 -13.06
CA GLN A 403 -10.39 -34.18 -12.86
C GLN A 403 -9.73 -33.68 -14.15
N LYS A 404 -9.97 -34.36 -15.28
CA LYS A 404 -9.51 -33.94 -16.61
C LYS A 404 -10.02 -32.54 -16.97
N LYS A 405 -11.33 -32.29 -16.81
CA LYS A 405 -11.94 -30.96 -17.06
C LYS A 405 -11.32 -29.86 -16.19
N ASN A 406 -11.10 -30.13 -14.91
CA ASN A 406 -10.45 -29.19 -14.00
C ASN A 406 -9.00 -28.92 -14.42
N TRP A 407 -8.25 -29.96 -14.78
CA TRP A 407 -6.89 -29.82 -15.28
C TRP A 407 -6.83 -29.01 -16.58
N GLU A 408 -7.75 -29.25 -17.52
CA GLU A 408 -7.86 -28.48 -18.78
C GLU A 408 -8.17 -27.00 -18.50
N SER A 409 -9.08 -26.72 -17.56
CA SER A 409 -9.41 -25.36 -17.13
C SER A 409 -8.21 -24.64 -16.48
N VAL A 410 -7.50 -25.32 -15.58
CA VAL A 410 -6.28 -24.78 -14.96
C VAL A 410 -5.20 -24.51 -16.01
N LYS A 411 -5.00 -25.43 -16.96
CA LYS A 411 -4.06 -25.25 -18.08
C LYS A 411 -4.45 -24.06 -18.94
N GLN A 412 -5.72 -23.88 -19.28
CA GLN A 412 -6.19 -22.72 -20.05
C GLN A 412 -5.96 -21.41 -19.31
N ASN A 413 -6.25 -21.35 -18.00
CA ASN A 413 -6.00 -20.16 -17.18
C ASN A 413 -4.51 -19.83 -17.08
N GLN A 414 -3.64 -20.84 -16.95
CA GLN A 414 -2.18 -20.66 -16.98
C GLN A 414 -1.70 -20.11 -18.32
N LEU A 415 -2.17 -20.67 -19.43
CA LEU A 415 -1.83 -20.17 -20.77
C LEU A 415 -2.30 -18.73 -20.99
N LYS A 416 -3.51 -18.39 -20.54
CA LYS A 416 -4.03 -17.01 -20.60
C LYS A 416 -3.14 -16.06 -19.80
N GLY A 417 -2.79 -16.41 -18.56
CA GLY A 417 -1.90 -15.59 -17.72
C GLY A 417 -0.52 -15.38 -18.35
N ILE A 418 0.05 -16.40 -19.00
CA ILE A 418 1.32 -16.28 -19.72
C ILE A 418 1.18 -15.36 -20.94
N CYS A 419 0.09 -15.46 -21.70
CA CYS A 419 -0.18 -14.55 -22.82
C CYS A 419 -0.35 -13.11 -22.37
N ASP A 420 -1.10 -12.87 -21.29
CA ASP A 420 -1.32 -11.54 -20.74
C ASP A 420 0.01 -10.92 -20.24
N LEU A 421 0.83 -11.71 -19.53
CA LEU A 421 2.17 -11.30 -19.13
C LEU A 421 3.04 -10.95 -20.33
N GLY A 422 3.09 -11.81 -21.36
CA GLY A 422 3.87 -11.59 -22.57
C GLY A 422 3.44 -10.35 -23.35
N ASN A 423 2.13 -10.12 -23.51
CA ASN A 423 1.60 -8.94 -24.19
C ASN A 423 1.92 -7.66 -23.42
N SER A 424 1.70 -7.66 -22.10
CA SER A 424 2.01 -6.52 -21.24
C SER A 424 3.51 -6.20 -21.24
N ALA A 425 4.36 -7.23 -21.10
CA ALA A 425 5.82 -7.07 -21.14
C ALA A 425 6.31 -6.55 -22.51
N SER A 426 5.74 -7.04 -23.62
CA SER A 426 6.06 -6.56 -24.97
C SER A 426 5.65 -5.09 -25.17
N ALA A 427 4.47 -4.68 -24.70
CA ALA A 427 4.01 -3.30 -24.80
C ALA A 427 4.88 -2.36 -23.95
N LYS A 428 5.19 -2.77 -22.72
CA LYS A 428 6.09 -2.03 -21.83
C LYS A 428 7.48 -1.88 -22.45
N LEU A 429 8.07 -2.96 -22.97
CA LEU A 429 9.38 -2.95 -23.61
C LEU A 429 9.42 -2.00 -24.81
N LYS A 430 8.38 -1.98 -25.64
CA LYS A 430 8.27 -1.07 -26.78
C LYS A 430 8.31 0.40 -26.31
N LYS A 431 7.44 0.75 -25.36
CA LYS A 431 7.36 2.12 -24.83
C LYS A 431 8.67 2.55 -24.16
N THR A 432 9.26 1.70 -23.32
CA THR A 432 10.52 2.02 -22.64
C THR A 432 11.66 2.20 -23.64
N ASN A 433 11.71 1.43 -24.72
CA ASN A 433 12.71 1.62 -25.77
C ASN A 433 12.52 2.94 -26.55
N GLU A 434 11.28 3.39 -26.76
CA GLU A 434 11.00 4.70 -27.36
C GLU A 434 11.55 5.84 -26.48
N GLU A 435 11.34 5.77 -25.16
CA GLU A 435 11.90 6.75 -24.20
C GLU A 435 13.43 6.68 -24.14
N ILE A 436 14.03 5.48 -24.14
CA ILE A 436 15.49 5.30 -24.20
C ILE A 436 16.07 6.03 -25.41
N ASN A 437 15.49 5.83 -26.60
CA ASN A 437 15.97 6.47 -27.83
C ASN A 437 15.84 7.99 -27.76
N LYS A 438 14.75 8.50 -27.18
CA LYS A 438 14.53 9.94 -26.98
C LYS A 438 15.60 10.54 -26.06
N LEU A 439 15.82 9.95 -24.88
CA LEU A 439 16.81 10.41 -23.92
C LEU A 439 18.24 10.32 -24.47
N GLN A 440 18.57 9.27 -25.24
CA GLN A 440 19.85 9.16 -25.93
C GLN A 440 20.06 10.30 -26.95
N SER A 441 19.01 10.67 -27.69
CA SER A 441 19.06 11.81 -28.61
C SER A 441 19.24 13.14 -27.88
N GLU A 442 18.58 13.33 -26.73
CA GLU A 442 18.72 14.54 -25.90
C GLU A 442 20.13 14.66 -25.31
N ILE A 443 20.72 13.56 -24.84
CA ILE A 443 22.12 13.52 -24.39
C ILE A 443 23.05 13.89 -25.54
N GLY A 444 22.85 13.33 -26.74
CA GLY A 444 23.67 13.65 -27.91
C GLY A 444 23.65 15.15 -28.25
N ALA A 445 22.46 15.75 -28.30
CA ALA A 445 22.31 17.18 -28.55
C ALA A 445 23.01 18.04 -27.47
N ALA A 446 22.86 17.67 -26.19
CA ALA A 446 23.53 18.37 -25.09
C ALA A 446 25.06 18.20 -25.14
N GLN A 447 25.57 17.05 -25.59
CA GLN A 447 27.00 16.82 -25.79
C GLN A 447 27.57 17.70 -26.92
N ASP A 448 26.83 17.85 -28.01
CA ASP A 448 27.20 18.75 -29.11
C ASP A 448 27.28 20.21 -28.63
N GLU A 449 26.32 20.65 -27.81
CA GLU A 449 26.34 21.99 -27.20
C GLU A 449 27.54 22.18 -26.25
N VAL A 450 27.91 21.16 -25.46
CA VAL A 450 29.11 21.21 -24.60
C VAL A 450 30.39 21.30 -25.43
N ALA A 451 30.46 20.58 -26.56
CA ALA A 451 31.61 20.66 -27.48
C ALA A 451 31.73 22.07 -28.09
N GLU A 452 30.62 22.66 -28.52
CA GLU A 452 30.59 24.02 -29.07
C GLU A 452 30.97 25.07 -28.01
N LEU A 453 30.42 24.98 -26.79
CA LEU A 453 30.81 25.86 -25.69
C LEU A 453 32.30 25.71 -25.32
N THR A 454 32.85 24.50 -25.40
CA THR A 454 34.28 24.27 -25.18
C THR A 454 35.13 24.99 -26.23
N LYS A 455 34.73 24.91 -27.50
CA LYS A 455 35.40 25.63 -28.59
C LYS A 455 35.33 27.16 -28.39
N GLN A 456 34.17 27.69 -28.00
CA GLN A 456 34.02 29.12 -27.72
C GLN A 456 34.88 29.59 -26.52
N ILE A 457 35.00 28.76 -25.47
CA ILE A 457 35.90 29.04 -24.35
C ILE A 457 37.36 29.10 -24.81
N GLU A 458 37.80 28.13 -25.62
CA GLU A 458 39.17 28.10 -26.17
C GLU A 458 39.45 29.32 -27.06
N GLU A 459 38.50 29.69 -27.93
CA GLU A 459 38.60 30.89 -28.79
C GLU A 459 38.62 32.20 -28.00
N GLU A 460 37.86 32.33 -26.91
CA GLU A 460 37.92 33.52 -26.06
C GLU A 460 39.19 33.55 -25.20
N GLN A 461 39.67 32.39 -24.73
CA GLN A 461 40.92 32.30 -23.98
C GLN A 461 42.14 32.62 -24.85
N SER A 462 42.14 32.27 -26.14
CA SER A 462 43.25 32.63 -27.04
C SER A 462 43.37 34.16 -27.22
N LYS A 463 42.25 34.90 -27.18
CA LYS A 463 42.27 36.37 -27.21
C LYS A 463 42.96 36.98 -26.01
N PHE A 464 43.01 36.27 -24.87
CA PHE A 464 43.80 36.69 -23.71
C PHE A 464 45.30 36.62 -24.01
N THR A 465 45.75 35.57 -24.70
CA THR A 465 47.17 35.39 -25.07
C THR A 465 47.66 36.33 -26.17
N GLU A 466 46.75 36.92 -26.94
CA GLU A 466 47.06 37.93 -27.97
C GLU A 466 47.20 39.36 -27.42
N LEU A 467 46.84 39.59 -26.14
CA LEU A 467 47.01 40.89 -25.52
C LEU A 467 48.48 41.13 -25.13
N PRO A 468 49.04 42.33 -25.39
CA PRO A 468 50.39 42.65 -24.97
C PRO A 468 50.48 42.68 -23.43
N GLU A 469 51.63 42.26 -22.89
CA GLU A 469 51.88 42.19 -21.45
C GLU A 469 51.84 43.58 -20.76
N SER A 470 52.17 44.64 -21.51
CA SER A 470 51.99 46.03 -21.09
C SER A 470 51.91 46.95 -22.30
N VAL A 471 51.46 48.19 -22.11
CA VAL A 471 51.47 49.24 -23.13
C VAL A 471 52.89 49.73 -23.33
N ASP A 472 53.35 49.75 -24.58
CA ASP A 472 54.63 50.35 -24.93
C ASP A 472 54.54 51.89 -24.86
N MET A 473 55.10 52.47 -23.79
CA MET A 473 55.15 53.91 -23.57
C MET A 473 56.42 54.56 -24.14
N THR A 474 57.27 53.82 -24.86
CA THR A 474 58.59 54.31 -25.31
C THR A 474 58.54 55.47 -26.31
N ASN A 475 57.40 55.70 -26.96
CA ASN A 475 57.19 56.80 -27.91
C ASN A 475 56.16 57.85 -27.45
N ASP A 476 55.67 57.77 -26.20
CA ASP A 476 54.69 58.72 -25.66
C ASP A 476 55.40 60.01 -25.20
N GLU A 477 55.05 61.13 -25.83
CA GLU A 477 55.72 62.42 -25.61
C GLU A 477 55.59 62.92 -24.16
N GLU A 478 54.46 62.68 -23.51
CA GLU A 478 54.21 63.11 -22.12
C GLU A 478 54.95 62.21 -21.12
N TYR A 479 54.99 60.90 -21.36
CA TYR A 479 55.77 59.92 -20.58
C TYR A 479 57.28 60.15 -20.72
N LEU A 480 57.78 60.41 -21.94
CA LEU A 480 59.19 60.74 -22.17
C LEU A 480 59.56 62.08 -21.54
N ALA A 481 58.69 63.08 -21.61
CA ALA A 481 58.90 64.39 -20.96
C ALA A 481 58.93 64.28 -19.43
N VAL A 482 58.00 63.54 -18.82
CA VAL A 482 57.97 63.29 -17.38
C VAL A 482 59.17 62.43 -16.95
N THR A 483 59.58 61.43 -17.75
CA THR A 483 60.74 60.58 -17.47
C THR A 483 62.07 61.35 -17.58
N ALA A 484 62.22 62.21 -18.59
CA ALA A 484 63.36 63.11 -18.73
C ALA A 484 63.41 64.13 -17.58
N ARG A 485 62.26 64.65 -17.15
CA ARG A 485 62.17 65.59 -16.01
C ARG A 485 62.48 64.91 -14.68
N ILE A 486 62.05 63.66 -14.47
CA ILE A 486 62.45 62.83 -13.33
C ILE A 486 63.97 62.64 -13.34
N ALA A 487 64.58 62.27 -14.48
CA ALA A 487 66.02 62.09 -14.58
C ALA A 487 66.81 63.38 -14.31
N GLU A 488 66.33 64.53 -14.80
CA GLU A 488 66.94 65.85 -14.55
C GLU A 488 66.87 66.28 -13.09
N LEU A 489 65.75 65.98 -12.40
CA LEU A 489 65.56 66.28 -10.98
C LEU A 489 66.30 65.28 -10.08
N GLU A 490 66.39 64.01 -10.48
CA GLU A 490 67.18 62.96 -9.81
C GLU A 490 68.68 63.21 -9.88
N ASP A 491 69.19 63.76 -11.00
CA ASP A 491 70.61 64.15 -11.13
C ASP A 491 70.95 65.39 -10.27
N LYS A 492 70.01 66.34 -10.13
CA LYS A 492 70.12 67.44 -9.16
C LYS A 492 70.10 66.95 -7.70
N LEU A 493 69.35 65.87 -7.41
CA LEU A 493 69.24 65.27 -6.08
C LEU A 493 70.53 64.54 -5.63
N LYS A 494 71.40 64.10 -6.56
CA LYS A 494 72.69 63.44 -6.26
C LYS A 494 73.74 64.37 -5.61
N SER A 495 73.51 65.68 -5.57
CA SER A 495 74.42 66.69 -5.02
C SER A 495 74.22 66.98 -3.51
N PHE A 496 73.26 66.33 -2.86
CA PHE A 496 73.00 66.47 -1.43
C PHE A 496 73.69 65.34 -0.64
N GLU A 497 74.58 65.70 0.29
CA GLU A 497 75.23 64.76 1.23
C GLU A 497 74.19 64.02 2.12
N ASP A 498 74.59 62.84 2.59
CA ASP A 498 73.78 61.77 3.18
C ASP A 498 72.90 62.16 4.38
N VAL A 499 71.73 62.70 4.06
CA VAL A 499 70.52 62.73 4.90
C VAL A 499 69.57 61.52 4.66
N PRO A 500 69.46 60.93 3.45
CA PRO A 500 68.55 59.81 3.17
C PRO A 500 68.87 58.50 3.91
N GLY A 501 70.15 58.20 4.18
CA GLY A 501 70.55 56.94 4.81
C GLY A 501 69.95 56.75 6.20
N LYS A 502 69.83 57.83 6.99
CA LYS A 502 69.23 57.78 8.34
C LYS A 502 67.70 57.65 8.32
N LYS A 503 67.01 58.21 7.32
CA LYS A 503 65.54 58.05 7.15
C LYS A 503 65.19 56.66 6.58
N GLN A 504 66.04 56.12 5.72
CA GLN A 504 65.88 54.78 5.16
C GLN A 504 66.09 53.68 6.20
N GLU A 505 67.03 53.86 7.13
CA GLU A 505 67.24 52.97 8.28
C GLU A 505 65.99 52.89 9.18
N LEU A 506 65.39 54.04 9.54
CA LEU A 506 64.14 54.11 10.31
C LEU A 506 62.95 53.44 9.58
N ARG A 507 62.82 53.62 8.27
CA ARG A 507 61.75 52.98 7.47
C ARG A 507 61.90 51.47 7.32
N MET A 508 63.13 50.97 7.23
CA MET A 508 63.40 49.53 7.27
C MET A 508 63.01 48.93 8.62
N GLN A 509 63.25 49.65 9.72
CA GLN A 509 62.84 49.23 11.06
C GLN A 509 61.31 49.20 11.19
N ILE A 510 60.59 50.24 10.75
CA ILE A 510 59.10 50.26 10.74
C ILE A 510 58.52 49.10 9.91
N SER A 511 59.03 48.88 8.70
CA SER A 511 58.59 47.77 7.84
C SER A 511 58.82 46.39 8.47
N ASN A 512 59.94 46.21 9.15
CA ASN A 512 60.26 44.98 9.86
C ASN A 512 59.30 44.74 11.04
N VAL A 513 58.95 45.79 11.81
CA VAL A 513 57.98 45.69 12.90
C VAL A 513 56.55 45.44 12.37
N MET A 514 56.15 46.05 11.25
CA MET A 514 54.87 45.76 10.58
C MET A 514 54.78 44.30 10.11
N LYS A 515 55.87 43.74 9.58
CA LYS A 515 55.93 42.32 9.21
C LYS A 515 55.78 41.40 10.42
N GLN A 516 56.35 41.79 11.57
CA GLN A 516 56.17 41.07 12.83
C GLN A 516 54.72 41.12 13.32
N ILE A 517 54.04 42.26 13.23
CA ILE A 517 52.61 42.38 13.55
C ILE A 517 51.77 41.49 12.63
N SER A 518 52.05 41.49 11.32
CA SER A 518 51.33 40.64 10.37
C SER A 518 51.51 39.15 10.65
N ASN A 519 52.69 38.73 11.13
CA ASN A 519 52.93 37.35 11.53
C ASN A 519 52.15 37.00 12.80
N VAL A 520 52.16 37.88 13.82
CA VAL A 520 51.35 37.70 15.03
C VAL A 520 49.85 37.64 14.72
N ASP A 521 49.36 38.44 13.78
CA ASP A 521 47.96 38.39 13.31
C ASP A 521 47.62 37.10 12.55
N ALA A 522 48.58 36.56 11.78
CA ALA A 522 48.42 35.26 11.14
C ALA A 522 48.38 34.14 12.19
N ASP A 523 49.25 34.17 13.19
CA ASP A 523 49.32 33.19 14.27
C ASP A 523 48.03 33.20 15.12
N ILE A 524 47.49 34.38 15.45
CA ILE A 524 46.19 34.52 16.16
C ILE A 524 45.03 33.94 15.31
N LYS A 525 45.00 34.21 13.99
CA LYS A 525 43.98 33.65 13.10
C LYS A 525 44.07 32.13 12.99
N ILE A 526 45.28 31.58 12.91
CA ILE A 526 45.52 30.13 12.87
C ILE A 526 45.01 29.49 14.17
N ALA A 527 45.31 30.09 15.33
CA ALA A 527 44.87 29.60 16.63
C ALA A 527 43.33 29.65 16.81
N GLN A 528 42.64 30.64 16.23
CA GLN A 528 41.17 30.79 16.35
C GLN A 528 40.36 30.00 15.30
N ALA A 529 40.97 29.63 14.17
CA ALA A 529 40.27 28.96 13.07
C ALA A 529 39.72 27.58 13.48
N ALA A 530 40.49 26.79 14.23
CA ALA A 530 40.09 25.44 14.63
C ALA A 530 38.90 25.42 15.61
N VAL A 531 38.78 26.44 16.48
CA VAL A 531 37.63 26.61 17.39
C VAL A 531 36.38 27.01 16.60
N THR A 532 36.51 27.98 15.69
CA THR A 532 35.40 28.46 14.87
C THR A 532 34.86 27.37 13.94
N GLU A 533 35.75 26.57 13.33
CA GLU A 533 35.37 25.44 12.47
C GLU A 533 34.63 24.36 13.25
N LYS A 534 35.09 24.03 14.47
CA LYS A 534 34.41 23.12 15.38
C LYS A 534 33.01 23.62 15.74
N GLU A 535 32.86 24.88 16.13
CA GLU A 535 31.55 25.46 16.48
C GLU A 535 30.59 25.44 15.30
N LYS A 536 31.08 25.75 14.09
CA LYS A 536 30.30 25.66 12.86
C LYS A 536 29.84 24.22 12.60
N ARG A 537 30.73 23.24 12.73
CA ARG A 537 30.40 21.82 12.54
C ARG A 537 29.37 21.34 13.56
N VAL A 538 29.49 21.73 14.82
CA VAL A 538 28.51 21.43 15.86
C VAL A 538 27.15 22.08 15.56
N ALA A 539 27.13 23.31 15.05
CA ALA A 539 25.89 23.97 14.64
C ALA A 539 25.20 23.24 13.48
N GLU A 540 25.96 22.86 12.44
CA GLU A 540 25.45 22.07 11.30
C GLU A 540 24.86 20.72 11.77
N LEU A 541 25.55 20.00 12.65
CA LEU A 541 25.07 18.73 13.19
C LEU A 541 23.80 18.89 14.04
N ASN A 542 23.67 19.97 14.81
CA ASN A 542 22.46 20.27 15.58
C ASN A 542 21.27 20.60 14.66
N GLU A 543 21.51 21.29 13.54
CA GLU A 543 20.47 21.57 12.55
C GLU A 543 20.01 20.27 11.85
N GLU A 544 20.94 19.38 11.50
CA GLU A 544 20.61 18.04 11.02
C GLU A 544 19.79 17.24 12.04
N LEU A 545 20.18 17.27 13.33
CA LEU A 545 19.46 16.60 14.41
C LEU A 545 18.02 17.12 14.53
N LYS A 546 17.82 18.44 14.45
CA LYS A 546 16.49 19.07 14.47
C LYS A 546 15.62 18.56 13.32
N ASN A 547 16.17 18.48 12.11
CA ASN A 547 15.46 17.95 10.95
C ASN A 547 15.10 16.47 11.13
N LEU A 548 16.02 15.64 11.65
CA LEU A 548 15.75 14.24 11.96
C LEU A 548 14.67 14.08 13.04
N GLY A 549 14.68 14.95 14.06
CA GLY A 549 13.69 14.99 15.13
C GLY A 549 12.30 15.37 14.62
N GLN A 550 12.20 16.33 13.69
CA GLN A 550 10.92 16.68 13.06
C GLN A 550 10.33 15.50 12.31
N VAL A 551 11.13 14.79 11.50
CA VAL A 551 10.68 13.57 10.79
C VAL A 551 10.21 12.50 11.78
N GLN A 552 10.90 12.34 12.92
CA GLN A 552 10.48 11.40 13.97
C GLN A 552 9.10 11.78 14.53
N ALA A 553 8.90 13.05 14.88
CA ALA A 553 7.63 13.56 15.40
C ALA A 553 6.48 13.41 14.38
N ASP A 554 6.76 13.63 13.09
CA ASP A 554 5.77 13.45 12.03
C ASP A 554 5.35 11.98 11.88
N ILE A 555 6.30 11.04 11.99
CA ILE A 555 5.98 9.59 11.99
C ILE A 555 5.14 9.22 13.22
N GLU A 556 5.49 9.72 14.41
CA GLU A 556 4.73 9.47 15.65
C GLU A 556 3.30 10.02 15.54
N LYS A 557 3.15 11.25 15.02
CA LYS A 557 1.84 11.85 14.73
C LYS A 557 1.02 11.01 13.75
N ASN A 558 1.64 10.47 12.69
CA ASN A 558 0.95 9.61 11.73
C ASN A 558 0.49 8.30 12.38
N ILE A 559 1.30 7.70 13.25
CA ILE A 559 0.92 6.52 14.03
C ILE A 559 -0.30 6.83 14.90
N ASP A 560 -0.27 7.92 15.67
CA ASP A 560 -1.37 8.31 16.56
C ASP A 560 -2.65 8.62 15.77
N THR A 561 -2.51 9.25 14.60
CA THR A 561 -3.64 9.57 13.72
C THR A 561 -4.32 8.29 13.23
N VAL A 562 -3.55 7.32 12.74
CA VAL A 562 -4.08 6.03 12.25
C VAL A 562 -4.69 5.20 13.38
N LEU A 563 -4.07 5.17 14.57
CA LEU A 563 -4.60 4.50 15.74
C LEU A 563 -5.94 5.09 16.19
N ASN A 564 -5.99 6.41 16.37
CA ASN A 564 -7.21 7.09 16.79
C ASN A 564 -8.32 6.96 15.75
N PHE A 565 -7.99 7.05 14.46
CA PHE A 565 -8.95 6.81 13.38
C PHE A 565 -9.58 5.43 13.50
N SER A 566 -8.77 4.38 13.64
CA SER A 566 -9.30 3.01 13.80
C SER A 566 -10.18 2.89 15.03
N ILE A 567 -9.78 3.47 16.17
CA ILE A 567 -10.57 3.45 17.40
C ILE A 567 -11.93 4.14 17.20
N GLN A 568 -11.93 5.39 16.70
CA GLN A 568 -13.16 6.17 16.55
C GLN A 568 -14.09 5.61 15.48
N LYS A 569 -13.54 5.17 14.34
CA LYS A 569 -14.32 4.53 13.26
C LYS A 569 -15.06 3.30 13.80
N ASN A 570 -14.36 2.45 14.55
CA ASN A 570 -14.93 1.21 15.06
C ASN A 570 -15.87 1.43 16.24
N LYS A 571 -15.65 2.48 17.02
CA LYS A 571 -16.60 2.95 18.02
C LYS A 571 -17.90 3.43 17.37
N ALA A 572 -17.81 4.28 16.33
CA ALA A 572 -18.99 4.76 15.60
C ALA A 572 -19.75 3.60 14.93
N LEU A 573 -19.03 2.63 14.37
CA LEU A 573 -19.62 1.40 13.83
C LEU A 573 -20.36 0.60 14.92
N ALA A 574 -19.76 0.43 16.10
CA ALA A 574 -20.38 -0.22 17.25
C ALA A 574 -21.65 0.51 17.72
N GLU A 575 -21.60 1.84 17.83
CA GLU A 575 -22.73 2.69 18.23
C GLU A 575 -23.89 2.61 17.23
N LYS A 576 -23.60 2.42 15.94
CA LYS A 576 -24.63 2.24 14.91
C LYS A 576 -25.27 0.85 14.92
N ILE A 577 -24.50 -0.19 15.23
CA ILE A 577 -24.93 -1.60 15.10
C ILE A 577 -25.49 -2.17 16.41
N ASN A 578 -24.78 -2.00 17.53
CA ASN A 578 -25.13 -2.67 18.79
C ASN A 578 -26.53 -2.33 19.35
N PRO A 579 -27.15 -1.16 19.09
CA PRO A 579 -28.52 -0.91 19.54
C PRO A 579 -29.57 -1.93 19.04
N TYR A 580 -29.31 -2.65 17.93
CA TYR A 580 -30.22 -3.65 17.37
C TYR A 580 -30.13 -5.03 18.05
N PHE A 581 -29.10 -5.28 18.86
CA PHE A 581 -28.84 -6.58 19.49
C PHE A 581 -29.02 -6.46 21.00
N LYS A 582 -29.79 -7.39 21.60
CA LYS A 582 -30.21 -7.31 23.02
C LYS A 582 -29.57 -8.37 23.90
N HIS A 583 -29.18 -9.50 23.32
CA HIS A 583 -28.61 -10.65 24.03
C HIS A 583 -27.07 -10.64 23.97
N PHE A 584 -26.50 -10.08 22.90
CA PHE A 584 -25.05 -9.92 22.75
C PHE A 584 -24.70 -8.56 22.15
N GLN A 585 -23.41 -8.22 22.11
CA GLN A 585 -22.91 -7.05 21.41
C GLN A 585 -21.77 -7.45 20.48
N PHE A 586 -21.66 -6.78 19.35
CA PHE A 586 -20.47 -6.86 18.51
C PHE A 586 -19.34 -6.05 19.15
N SER A 587 -18.17 -6.70 19.27
CA SER A 587 -16.91 -6.03 19.53
C SER A 587 -16.12 -5.90 18.24
N PHE A 588 -15.80 -4.66 17.84
CA PHE A 588 -15.05 -4.34 16.62
C PHE A 588 -13.58 -4.02 16.87
N LEU A 589 -13.15 -3.98 18.14
CA LEU A 589 -11.78 -3.73 18.56
C LEU A 589 -11.38 -4.71 19.65
N ASP A 590 -10.19 -5.27 19.52
CA ASP A 590 -9.46 -5.92 20.59
C ASP A 590 -8.19 -5.12 20.88
N TYR A 591 -7.47 -5.47 21.95
CA TYR A 591 -6.20 -4.85 22.27
C TYR A 591 -5.13 -5.92 22.51
N THR A 592 -3.94 -5.72 21.95
CA THR A 592 -2.79 -6.57 22.29
C THR A 592 -2.39 -6.37 23.75
N ILE A 593 -1.52 -7.25 24.27
CA ILE A 593 -0.95 -7.12 25.63
C ILE A 593 -0.26 -5.76 25.83
N GLU A 594 0.26 -5.16 24.75
CA GLU A 594 0.91 -3.86 24.72
C GLU A 594 -0.08 -2.68 24.63
N GLY A 595 -1.39 -2.94 24.61
CA GLY A 595 -2.43 -1.91 24.51
C GLY A 595 -2.68 -1.38 23.09
N ASN A 596 -2.17 -2.05 22.06
CA ASN A 596 -2.39 -1.64 20.67
C ASN A 596 -3.75 -2.15 20.15
N PRO A 597 -4.60 -1.29 19.55
CA PRO A 597 -5.87 -1.70 19.00
C PRO A 597 -5.68 -2.65 17.80
N VAL A 598 -6.48 -3.70 17.77
CA VAL A 598 -6.57 -4.67 16.68
C VAL A 598 -8.01 -4.67 16.20
N GLU A 599 -8.23 -4.34 14.93
CA GLU A 599 -9.57 -4.38 14.35
C GLU A 599 -10.10 -5.82 14.39
N THR A 600 -11.21 -6.02 15.11
CA THR A 600 -11.82 -7.34 15.26
C THR A 600 -13.32 -7.31 14.90
N CYS A 601 -13.99 -8.45 15.06
CA CYS A 601 -15.43 -8.64 14.93
C CYS A 601 -15.76 -9.91 15.71
N LYS A 602 -16.28 -9.74 16.92
CA LYS A 602 -16.65 -10.85 17.82
C LYS A 602 -18.06 -10.60 18.34
N MET A 603 -18.84 -11.66 18.48
CA MET A 603 -20.14 -11.60 19.17
C MET A 603 -19.89 -11.90 20.65
N ILE A 604 -20.00 -10.89 21.51
CA ILE A 604 -19.71 -10.99 22.94
C ILE A 604 -21.03 -11.03 23.71
N CYS A 605 -21.30 -12.15 24.37
CA CYS A 605 -22.45 -12.34 25.24
C CYS A 605 -21.96 -12.44 26.69
N ASN A 606 -22.33 -11.48 27.55
CA ASN A 606 -21.90 -11.42 28.96
C ASN A 606 -20.38 -11.58 29.15
N GLY A 607 -19.59 -10.94 28.29
CA GLY A 607 -18.12 -10.99 28.32
C GLY A 607 -17.50 -12.26 27.73
N ILE A 608 -18.32 -13.21 27.24
CA ILE A 608 -17.86 -14.46 26.64
C ILE A 608 -18.06 -14.39 25.12
N ASP A 609 -17.03 -14.73 24.36
CA ASP A 609 -17.10 -14.79 22.91
C ASP A 609 -17.91 -16.01 22.45
N TYR A 610 -18.82 -15.77 21.51
CA TYR A 610 -19.65 -16.79 20.85
C TYR A 610 -18.83 -17.99 20.36
N ASN A 611 -17.67 -17.74 19.77
CA ASN A 611 -16.81 -18.80 19.22
C ASN A 611 -15.95 -19.49 20.29
N SER A 612 -15.74 -18.88 21.45
CA SER A 612 -14.82 -19.37 22.49
C SER A 612 -15.45 -19.36 23.88
N GLY A 613 -16.15 -20.45 24.21
CA GLY A 613 -16.60 -20.76 25.57
C GLY A 613 -18.06 -20.46 25.89
N LEU A 614 -18.84 -19.90 24.96
CA LEU A 614 -20.28 -19.69 25.17
C LEU A 614 -21.04 -21.03 25.23
N ASN A 615 -21.95 -21.17 26.20
CA ASN A 615 -22.76 -22.40 26.33
C ASN A 615 -23.78 -22.52 25.19
N HIS A 616 -24.23 -23.75 24.90
CA HIS A 616 -25.08 -24.02 23.75
C HIS A 616 -26.43 -23.28 23.77
N SER A 617 -27.06 -23.16 24.95
CA SER A 617 -28.31 -22.42 25.11
C SER A 617 -28.16 -20.94 24.72
N ASP A 618 -27.08 -20.29 25.19
CA ASP A 618 -26.77 -18.91 24.83
C ASP A 618 -26.34 -18.74 23.38
N LYS A 619 -25.71 -19.75 22.76
CA LYS A 619 -25.43 -19.71 21.31
C LYS A 619 -26.71 -19.62 20.50
N ILE A 620 -27.71 -20.45 20.80
CA ILE A 620 -29.00 -20.41 20.10
C ILE A 620 -29.68 -19.04 20.33
N LEU A 621 -29.63 -18.49 21.55
CA LEU A 621 -30.20 -17.16 21.82
C LEU A 621 -29.44 -16.03 21.09
N CYS A 622 -28.12 -16.12 20.97
CA CYS A 622 -27.32 -15.22 20.13
C CYS A 622 -27.72 -15.32 18.66
N GLU A 623 -27.99 -16.52 18.13
CA GLU A 623 -28.44 -16.72 16.75
C GLU A 623 -29.83 -16.10 16.50
N VAL A 624 -30.75 -16.26 17.46
CA VAL A 624 -32.08 -15.63 17.40
C VAL A 624 -31.98 -14.12 17.42
N ASP A 625 -31.18 -13.56 18.34
CA ASP A 625 -30.98 -12.12 18.47
C ASP A 625 -30.19 -11.55 17.27
N LEU A 626 -29.27 -12.33 16.69
CA LEU A 626 -28.54 -11.98 15.47
C LEU A 626 -29.53 -11.76 14.32
N LEU A 627 -30.41 -12.74 14.07
CA LEU A 627 -31.43 -12.59 13.04
C LEU A 627 -32.39 -11.43 13.34
N ASN A 628 -32.83 -11.31 14.60
CA ASN A 628 -33.72 -10.22 15.02
C ASN A 628 -33.11 -8.85 14.71
N GLY A 629 -31.87 -8.62 15.15
CA GLY A 629 -31.17 -7.35 14.98
C GLY A 629 -30.83 -7.05 13.52
N LEU A 630 -30.35 -8.05 12.75
CA LEU A 630 -30.09 -7.87 11.31
C LEU A 630 -31.38 -7.50 10.56
N GLN A 631 -32.50 -8.14 10.90
CA GLN A 631 -33.79 -7.81 10.31
C GLN A 631 -34.26 -6.39 10.67
N GLU A 632 -34.22 -5.99 11.95
CA GLU A 632 -34.63 -4.63 12.38
C GLU A 632 -33.80 -3.55 11.69
N MET A 633 -32.49 -3.75 11.64
CA MET A 633 -31.54 -2.84 10.99
C MET A 633 -31.81 -2.66 9.48
N ASN A 634 -32.43 -3.65 8.83
CA ASN A 634 -32.77 -3.62 7.40
C ASN A 634 -34.27 -3.41 7.13
N GLY A 635 -35.08 -3.07 8.14
CA GLY A 635 -36.52 -2.83 7.98
C GLY A 635 -37.33 -4.08 7.60
N LEU A 636 -36.82 -5.25 7.97
CA LEU A 636 -37.41 -6.56 7.70
C LEU A 636 -38.05 -7.14 8.97
N ASN A 637 -39.11 -7.93 8.77
CA ASN A 637 -39.75 -8.73 9.80
C ASN A 637 -40.07 -10.07 9.16
N LEU A 638 -39.12 -11.00 9.24
CA LEU A 638 -39.18 -12.34 8.64
C LEU A 638 -39.39 -13.40 9.74
N PRO A 639 -39.96 -14.56 9.40
CA PRO A 639 -40.09 -15.69 10.32
C PRO A 639 -38.75 -16.10 10.93
N LEU A 640 -38.72 -16.22 12.26
CA LEU A 640 -37.57 -16.74 13.00
C LEU A 640 -37.77 -18.22 13.31
N TRP A 641 -36.84 -19.04 12.83
CA TRP A 641 -36.80 -20.47 13.12
C TRP A 641 -35.78 -20.73 14.22
N ILE A 642 -36.22 -21.41 15.29
CA ILE A 642 -35.39 -21.77 16.43
C ILE A 642 -35.29 -23.29 16.49
N ASP A 643 -34.18 -23.85 16.00
CA ASP A 643 -33.88 -25.28 16.15
C ASP A 643 -33.22 -25.56 17.52
N ASP A 644 -33.19 -26.83 17.91
CA ASP A 644 -32.62 -27.31 19.20
C ASP A 644 -33.20 -26.59 20.44
N SER A 645 -34.46 -26.15 20.37
CA SER A 645 -35.08 -25.33 21.44
C SER A 645 -35.29 -26.09 22.76
N GLU A 646 -35.18 -27.42 22.78
CA GLU A 646 -35.11 -28.21 24.01
C GLU A 646 -33.88 -27.89 24.87
N SER A 647 -32.82 -27.34 24.27
CA SER A 647 -31.62 -26.86 24.97
C SER A 647 -31.82 -25.49 25.63
N ILE A 648 -33.00 -24.89 25.47
CA ILE A 648 -33.37 -23.60 26.06
C ILE A 648 -34.54 -23.78 27.03
N ASP A 649 -34.37 -23.25 28.24
CA ASP A 649 -35.48 -23.09 29.19
C ASP A 649 -36.62 -22.30 28.53
N LYS A 650 -37.85 -22.83 28.55
CA LYS A 650 -39.01 -22.20 27.88
C LYS A 650 -39.18 -20.70 28.19
N LYS A 651 -38.91 -20.30 29.44
CA LYS A 651 -38.98 -18.89 29.90
C LYS A 651 -37.94 -17.95 29.27
N ARG A 652 -36.86 -18.49 28.71
CA ARG A 652 -35.76 -17.74 28.07
C ARG A 652 -35.98 -17.55 26.57
N ILE A 653 -36.89 -18.31 25.96
CA ILE A 653 -37.25 -18.12 24.55
C ILE A 653 -37.91 -16.74 24.42
N PRO A 654 -37.37 -15.84 23.60
CA PRO A 654 -37.84 -14.46 23.56
C PRO A 654 -39.27 -14.38 23.02
N VAL A 655 -39.96 -13.30 23.39
CA VAL A 655 -41.26 -12.91 22.81
C VAL A 655 -40.99 -11.70 21.94
N LEU A 656 -41.06 -11.89 20.63
CA LEU A 656 -40.74 -10.88 19.62
C LEU A 656 -42.00 -10.59 18.80
N ASP A 657 -42.16 -9.35 18.34
CA ASP A 657 -43.28 -8.94 17.46
C ASP A 657 -43.02 -9.37 16.00
N ARG A 658 -42.85 -10.68 15.81
CA ARG A 658 -42.62 -11.34 14.52
C ARG A 658 -42.98 -12.80 14.61
N GLN A 659 -43.14 -13.45 13.45
CA GLN A 659 -43.46 -14.87 13.45
C GLN A 659 -42.30 -15.69 14.04
N MET A 660 -42.61 -16.54 15.01
CA MET A 660 -41.65 -17.42 15.66
C MET A 660 -42.05 -18.89 15.49
N ILE A 661 -41.13 -19.68 14.95
CA ILE A 661 -41.33 -21.11 14.70
C ILE A 661 -40.26 -21.87 15.48
N VAL A 662 -40.68 -22.57 16.52
CA VAL A 662 -39.82 -23.22 17.50
C VAL A 662 -39.83 -24.72 17.24
N LEU A 663 -38.68 -25.29 16.92
CA LEU A 663 -38.52 -26.73 16.72
C LEU A 663 -38.07 -27.35 18.05
N ARG A 664 -38.83 -28.32 18.57
CA ARG A 664 -38.57 -28.94 19.88
C ARG A 664 -38.56 -30.46 19.80
N VAL A 665 -37.57 -31.09 20.42
CA VAL A 665 -37.58 -32.56 20.57
C VAL A 665 -38.57 -32.97 21.66
N THR A 666 -39.42 -33.95 21.33
CA THR A 666 -40.37 -34.60 22.24
C THR A 666 -40.48 -36.09 21.91
N ASP A 667 -41.05 -36.91 22.80
CA ASP A 667 -41.20 -38.36 22.57
C ASP A 667 -42.32 -38.73 21.57
N GLY A 668 -43.13 -37.75 21.15
CA GLY A 668 -44.23 -37.95 20.20
C GLY A 668 -43.82 -37.93 18.73
N ASP A 669 -44.81 -38.15 17.87
CA ASP A 669 -44.69 -37.94 16.43
C ASP A 669 -44.68 -36.44 16.09
N LEU A 670 -44.45 -36.10 14.82
CA LEU A 670 -44.43 -34.70 14.38
C LEU A 670 -45.79 -34.01 14.58
N MET A 671 -45.83 -33.03 15.47
CA MET A 671 -47.00 -32.23 15.81
C MET A 671 -46.72 -30.75 15.58
N ILE A 672 -47.77 -29.99 15.22
CA ILE A 672 -47.72 -28.53 15.04
C ILE A 672 -48.74 -27.93 15.99
N ASN A 673 -48.30 -27.07 16.90
CA ASN A 673 -49.15 -26.40 17.88
C ASN A 673 -48.97 -24.88 17.79
N GLU A 674 -50.08 -24.15 17.89
CA GLU A 674 -50.06 -22.72 18.21
C GLU A 674 -49.77 -22.56 19.71
N ILE A 675 -48.84 -21.68 20.08
CA ILE A 675 -48.35 -21.53 21.47
C ILE A 675 -48.32 -20.10 21.96
#